data_AF-A0A1N7NYG5-F1
#
_entry.id   AF-A0A1N7NYG5-F1
#
_cell.length_a   1.000
_cell.length_b   1.000
_cell.length_c   1.000
_cell.angle_alpha   90.00
_cell.angle_beta   90.00
_cell.angle_gamma   90.00
#
_symmetry.space_group_name_H-M   'P 1'
#
loop_
_entity.id
_entity.type
_entity.pdbx_description
1 polymer ?
#
loop_
_entity_poly.entity_id
_entity_poly.type
_entity_poly.pdbx_seq_one_letter_code
_entity_poly.pdbx_strand_id
1 'polypeptide(L)'
;MAEGRFPFANRDDAGRRLAAELVKRNFSASVVFALPRGGVPVAAEIAEALGAPLDLILVRKIGAPRQPEVALAAIVEGEPPERVLNEEVMRHSSADEAYLERGTALQAAEMQRRRERYLGDRRRVDAKGRTAIVVDDGLATGATMKAALIALRRWGAAQIVVAIPVAPASAIPALQDLADEVICLVADPHFRGVGGAYADFHQLTDEETIGYLRRAWTVADTAETGPTLSRTVAIPPLGLQGDLVVPPDPRGVILFAHGSGSSRLSPRNRKVAAQLNDMGFATLLMDLLTEREAADRRNVFDIPLLAERLLEADLWIASEPELAHLPLGLFGASTGAGAALLAAAELGSRISAVVSRGGRPDLAGPRLSEVTAPTLLIVGGDDPQVLDLNRGALAELRCEKLLRIVPGAGHLFEGPGELETVTEMAGAWFQHYSIREETSLARPLIREKAPATPEETIRAAAEPLPDPDDLDFGAAFDRYGTARVVLLGEASHGTSEFYRARAAITRRLIEKHGFNIVAVEADWPDAAVLDRRARGLPEGRRNVAAFSRFPTWMWRNRDVDDFIAWLRDHNSALPMEKRVRFQGLDIYSMFNSISEVLAYLDAHDPTAAMAARRHYGCLAPWANEPAAYGRAALTRGHALCEEAATRVLVDLLTRELSQARRDGDRFFDAVQNARVVAGAERYYRVMYFGSAESWNLRDTHMFETLKQVMEHAGSSAKAVVWAHNSHIGDARVTDMGVNRGELNIGQLCREEWGDDAALIGFGTHAGTVACASDWDGPMEIKAVRPSRADSHEAIFHGAGGERFLLDLRPGVDDALRAALSEPRLERYIGVIYRPETERWSHYSNAILSDQYDGYVWFDRTQAVVPIPIRPVPGEDETYPFGL
;
A
#
# COMPACT_ATOMS: atom_id res chain seq x y z
N MET A 1 -20.66 8.17 38.79
CA MET A 1 -19.67 7.12 39.05
C MET A 1 -19.88 6.02 38.02
N ALA A 2 -19.23 6.15 36.87
CA ALA A 2 -19.12 5.10 35.85
C ALA A 2 -17.62 5.02 35.52
N GLU A 3 -16.88 4.24 36.31
CA GLU A 3 -15.46 4.03 36.08
C GLU A 3 -15.24 3.00 34.95
N GLY A 4 -14.41 3.38 33.98
CA GLY A 4 -13.55 2.53 33.16
C GLY A 4 -14.18 1.41 32.33
N ARG A 5 -14.53 1.69 31.07
CA ARG A 5 -14.94 0.66 30.08
C ARG A 5 -13.77 -0.22 29.59
N PHE A 6 -12.52 0.16 29.83
CA PHE A 6 -11.31 -0.53 29.35
C PHE A 6 -10.18 -0.56 30.41
N PRO A 7 -9.44 -1.68 30.56
CA PRO A 7 -8.31 -1.82 31.48
C PRO A 7 -7.10 -0.89 31.23
N PHE A 8 -6.85 -0.49 29.98
CA PHE A 8 -5.72 0.37 29.59
C PHE A 8 -6.20 1.52 28.70
N ALA A 9 -5.58 2.70 28.84
CA ALA A 9 -5.89 3.83 27.97
C ALA A 9 -5.36 3.62 26.54
N ASN A 10 -4.08 3.25 26.43
CA ASN A 10 -3.38 2.95 25.17
C ASN A 10 -2.17 2.04 25.46
N ARG A 11 -1.34 1.74 24.45
CA ARG A 11 -0.16 0.88 24.61
C ARG A 11 0.91 1.48 25.53
N ASP A 12 1.07 2.81 25.56
CA ASP A 12 2.03 3.46 26.46
C ASP A 12 1.63 3.29 27.93
N ASP A 13 0.34 3.45 28.25
CA ASP A 13 -0.20 3.21 29.59
C ASP A 13 0.03 1.76 30.06
N ALA A 14 -0.24 0.80 29.18
CA ALA A 14 0.05 -0.60 29.44
C ALA A 14 1.55 -0.86 29.67
N GLY A 15 2.41 -0.22 28.86
CA GLY A 15 3.87 -0.26 29.00
C GLY A 15 4.35 0.27 30.34
N ARG A 16 3.90 1.47 30.76
CA ARG A 16 4.25 2.05 32.06
C ARG A 16 3.84 1.16 33.24
N ARG A 17 2.66 0.55 33.16
CA ARG A 17 2.17 -0.34 34.21
C ARG A 17 2.95 -1.65 34.28
N LEU A 18 3.34 -2.23 33.15
CA LEU A 18 4.23 -3.39 33.10
C LEU A 18 5.63 -3.05 33.60
N ALA A 19 6.16 -1.89 33.20
CA ALA A 19 7.45 -1.38 33.64
C ALA A 19 7.52 -1.26 35.17
N ALA A 20 6.47 -0.72 35.80
CA ALA A 20 6.36 -0.64 37.25
C ALA A 20 6.40 -2.01 37.95
N GLU A 21 5.88 -3.07 37.32
CA GLU A 21 5.99 -4.44 37.81
C GLU A 21 7.39 -5.04 37.61
N LEU A 22 8.02 -4.76 36.47
CA LEU A 22 9.36 -5.24 36.15
C LEU A 22 10.44 -4.60 37.03
N VAL A 23 10.34 -3.30 37.32
CA VAL A 23 11.28 -2.58 38.21
C VAL A 23 11.34 -3.21 39.60
N LYS A 24 10.22 -3.69 40.13
CA LYS A 24 10.15 -4.35 41.46
C LYS A 24 10.96 -5.65 41.54
N ARG A 25 11.19 -6.30 40.40
CA ARG A 25 11.85 -7.61 40.31
C ARG A 25 13.37 -7.52 40.18
N ASN A 26 13.90 -6.34 39.84
CA ASN A 26 15.33 -6.02 39.80
C ASN A 26 16.18 -7.02 38.99
N PHE A 27 15.81 -7.26 37.72
CA PHE A 27 16.58 -8.09 36.81
C PHE A 27 17.94 -7.44 36.47
N SER A 28 19.04 -8.16 36.67
CA SER A 28 20.39 -7.71 36.34
C SER A 28 20.73 -7.98 34.87
N ALA A 29 21.37 -7.05 34.18
CA ALA A 29 21.83 -7.21 32.80
C ALA A 29 20.70 -7.64 31.85
N SER A 30 19.55 -6.94 31.92
CA SER A 30 18.39 -7.22 31.09
C SER A 30 18.50 -6.63 29.68
N VAL A 31 17.84 -7.27 28.72
CA VAL A 31 17.61 -6.78 27.36
C VAL A 31 16.12 -6.91 27.07
N VAL A 32 15.51 -5.87 26.52
CA VAL A 32 14.09 -5.88 26.13
C VAL A 32 13.98 -6.25 24.66
N PHE A 33 13.23 -7.30 24.35
CA PHE A 33 12.92 -7.73 23.00
C PHE A 33 11.44 -7.52 22.71
N ALA A 34 11.13 -6.65 21.74
CA ALA A 34 9.75 -6.43 21.32
C ALA A 34 9.36 -7.33 20.15
N LEU A 35 8.12 -7.82 20.17
CA LEU A 35 7.45 -8.40 19.00
C LEU A 35 6.74 -7.28 18.22
N PRO A 36 7.20 -6.90 17.02
CA PRO A 36 6.59 -5.82 16.27
C PRO A 36 5.29 -6.25 15.56
N ARG A 37 4.37 -5.33 15.28
CA ARG A 37 4.45 -3.87 15.56
C ARG A 37 3.92 -3.49 16.95
N GLY A 38 2.88 -4.20 17.40
CA GLY A 38 2.13 -3.88 18.62
C GLY A 38 2.95 -3.85 19.90
N GLY A 39 3.93 -4.74 20.06
CA GLY A 39 4.77 -4.81 21.26
C GLY A 39 5.76 -3.66 21.43
N VAL A 40 6.07 -2.91 20.38
CA VAL A 40 7.15 -1.91 20.40
C VAL A 40 6.85 -0.72 21.33
N PRO A 41 5.66 -0.07 21.30
CA PRO A 41 5.35 0.99 22.26
C PRO A 41 5.41 0.53 23.73
N VAL A 42 4.91 -0.68 24.01
CA VAL A 42 4.93 -1.27 25.35
C VAL A 42 6.38 -1.52 25.80
N ALA A 43 7.20 -2.06 24.90
CA ALA A 43 8.60 -2.36 25.14
C ALA A 43 9.45 -1.10 25.32
N ALA A 44 9.14 -0.01 24.61
CA ALA A 44 9.83 1.26 24.74
C ALA A 44 9.71 1.83 26.17
N GLU A 45 8.50 1.83 26.74
CA GLU A 45 8.26 2.26 28.13
C GLU A 45 9.00 1.37 29.15
N ILE A 46 9.04 0.05 28.89
CA ILE A 46 9.76 -0.92 29.74
C ILE A 46 11.28 -0.69 29.66
N ALA A 47 11.83 -0.54 28.46
CA ALA A 47 13.25 -0.33 28.22
C ALA A 47 13.74 0.96 28.89
N GLU A 48 12.96 2.04 28.74
CA GLU A 48 13.25 3.34 29.34
C GLU A 48 13.24 3.26 30.88
N ALA A 49 12.22 2.64 31.48
CA ALA A 49 12.12 2.51 32.92
C ALA A 49 13.21 1.62 33.54
N LEU A 50 13.69 0.61 32.80
CA LEU A 50 14.75 -0.30 33.26
C LEU A 50 16.16 0.18 32.90
N GLY A 51 16.30 1.21 32.06
CA GLY A 51 17.58 1.59 31.45
C GLY A 51 18.21 0.45 30.64
N ALA A 52 17.38 -0.42 30.05
CA ALA A 52 17.80 -1.63 29.35
C ALA A 52 17.78 -1.42 27.83
N PRO A 53 18.71 -2.02 27.06
CA PRO A 53 18.67 -1.93 25.60
C PRO A 53 17.40 -2.57 25.04
N LEU A 54 16.79 -1.90 24.07
CA LEU A 54 15.63 -2.36 23.30
C LEU A 54 16.08 -2.86 21.92
N ASP A 55 15.71 -4.10 21.60
CA ASP A 55 15.84 -4.69 20.26
C ASP A 55 14.52 -5.38 19.87
N LEU A 56 14.45 -5.84 18.62
CA LEU A 56 13.31 -6.59 18.11
C LEU A 56 13.61 -8.09 18.10
N ILE A 57 12.54 -8.89 18.16
CA ILE A 57 12.55 -10.29 17.72
C ILE A 57 11.54 -10.47 16.59
N LEU A 58 12.02 -10.59 15.36
CA LEU A 58 11.16 -10.79 14.20
C LEU A 58 10.75 -12.26 14.08
N VAL A 59 9.43 -12.48 14.03
CA VAL A 59 8.84 -13.80 13.88
C VAL A 59 7.80 -13.76 12.75
N ARG A 60 7.90 -14.68 11.81
CA ARG A 60 6.95 -14.85 10.69
C ARG A 60 6.40 -16.28 10.68
N LYS A 61 5.19 -16.47 10.17
CA LYS A 61 4.55 -17.78 10.08
C LYS A 61 4.61 -18.32 8.66
N ILE A 62 4.76 -19.62 8.52
CA ILE A 62 4.52 -20.37 7.29
C ILE A 62 3.13 -20.98 7.43
N GLY A 63 2.22 -20.63 6.53
CA GLY A 63 0.87 -21.19 6.50
C GLY A 63 0.85 -22.62 5.95
N ALA A 64 -0.20 -23.38 6.26
CA ALA A 64 -0.40 -24.72 5.70
C ALA A 64 -0.84 -24.64 4.22
N PRO A 65 -0.48 -25.62 3.37
CA PRO A 65 -0.95 -25.66 1.99
C PRO A 65 -2.47 -25.61 1.90
N ARG A 66 -2.99 -24.72 1.05
CA ARG A 66 -4.44 -24.46 0.83
C ARG A 66 -5.19 -23.82 2.02
N GLN A 67 -4.52 -23.55 3.14
CA GLN A 67 -5.06 -22.90 4.34
C GLN A 67 -3.98 -22.01 5.00
N PRO A 68 -3.58 -20.91 4.36
CA PRO A 68 -2.46 -20.07 4.81
C PRO A 68 -2.67 -19.46 6.20
N GLU A 69 -3.91 -19.35 6.67
CA GLU A 69 -4.31 -18.92 8.01
C GLU A 69 -3.92 -19.90 9.12
N VAL A 70 -3.74 -21.19 8.79
CA VAL A 70 -3.29 -22.22 9.73
C VAL A 70 -1.77 -22.24 9.76
N ALA A 71 -1.18 -21.88 10.90
CA ALA A 71 0.27 -21.83 11.04
C ALA A 71 0.89 -23.23 11.09
N LEU A 72 1.55 -23.61 9.98
CA LEU A 72 2.32 -24.84 9.83
C LEU A 72 3.67 -24.76 10.57
N ALA A 73 4.33 -23.61 10.45
CA ALA A 73 5.60 -23.33 11.12
C ALA A 73 5.70 -21.84 11.46
N ALA A 74 6.64 -21.50 12.34
CA ALA A 74 7.11 -20.15 12.55
C ALA A 74 8.61 -20.08 12.27
N ILE A 75 9.07 -18.93 11.82
CA ILE A 75 10.48 -18.62 11.59
C ILE A 75 10.82 -17.45 12.48
N VAL A 76 11.94 -17.55 13.17
CA VAL A 76 12.52 -16.49 13.96
C VAL A 76 13.79 -16.02 13.26
N GLU A 77 14.03 -14.71 13.25
CA GLU A 77 15.26 -14.14 12.71
C GLU A 77 16.52 -14.73 13.34
N GLY A 78 17.60 -14.87 12.57
CA GLY A 78 18.86 -15.48 13.00
C GLY A 78 19.75 -15.84 11.80
N GLU A 79 21.00 -16.21 12.06
CA GLU A 79 21.93 -16.68 11.02
C GLU A 79 22.39 -18.12 11.33
N PRO A 80 21.82 -19.16 10.68
CA PRO A 80 20.64 -19.11 9.79
C PRO A 80 19.31 -18.91 10.55
N PRO A 81 18.22 -18.49 9.88
CA PRO A 81 16.92 -18.28 10.52
C PRO A 81 16.37 -19.58 11.11
N GLU A 82 15.81 -19.50 12.31
CA GLU A 82 15.36 -20.68 13.05
C GLU A 82 13.91 -21.03 12.74
N ARG A 83 13.66 -22.29 12.40
CA ARG A 83 12.32 -22.82 12.11
C ARG A 83 11.75 -23.58 13.31
N VAL A 84 10.55 -23.21 13.73
CA VAL A 84 9.75 -23.88 14.77
C VAL A 84 8.52 -24.50 14.11
N LEU A 85 8.41 -25.83 14.14
CA LEU A 85 7.34 -26.56 13.45
C LEU A 85 6.13 -26.83 14.35
N ASN A 86 4.93 -26.82 13.78
CA ASN A 86 3.74 -27.37 14.41
C ASN A 86 3.54 -28.82 13.94
N GLU A 87 4.02 -29.80 14.71
CA GLU A 87 4.00 -31.23 14.33
C GLU A 87 2.59 -31.80 14.11
N GLU A 88 1.58 -31.25 14.78
CA GLU A 88 0.19 -31.68 14.60
C GLU A 88 -0.37 -31.20 13.27
N VAL A 89 -0.15 -29.93 12.92
CA VAL A 89 -0.55 -29.37 11.62
C VAL A 89 0.27 -30.00 10.50
N MET A 90 1.58 -30.20 10.68
CA MET A 90 2.45 -30.87 9.71
C MET A 90 1.92 -32.25 9.32
N ARG A 91 1.52 -33.08 10.30
CA ARG A 91 0.99 -34.44 10.05
C ARG A 91 -0.33 -34.47 9.27
N HIS A 92 -1.13 -33.43 9.38
CA HIS A 92 -2.45 -33.34 8.72
C HIS A 92 -2.44 -32.41 7.50
N SER A 93 -1.32 -31.72 7.28
CA SER A 93 -1.06 -30.92 6.09
C SER A 93 -0.40 -31.79 5.01
N SER A 94 -0.66 -31.49 3.75
CA SER A 94 0.10 -32.09 2.63
C SER A 94 1.44 -31.39 2.40
N ALA A 95 2.03 -30.76 3.42
CA ALA A 95 3.30 -30.03 3.31
C ALA A 95 4.49 -31.00 3.37
N ASP A 96 5.44 -30.83 2.47
CA ASP A 96 6.72 -31.53 2.46
C ASP A 96 7.87 -30.58 2.84
N GLU A 97 9.08 -31.12 2.96
CA GLU A 97 10.28 -30.33 3.31
C GLU A 97 10.54 -29.22 2.27
N ALA A 98 10.26 -29.48 0.99
CA ALA A 98 10.43 -28.50 -0.07
C ALA A 98 9.46 -27.30 0.07
N TYR A 99 8.21 -27.54 0.48
CA TYR A 99 7.26 -26.48 0.82
C TYR A 99 7.76 -25.63 1.99
N LEU A 100 8.31 -26.28 3.02
CA LEU A 100 8.88 -25.58 4.17
C LEU A 100 10.11 -24.76 3.79
N GLU A 101 11.02 -25.28 2.96
CA GLU A 101 12.20 -24.54 2.50
C GLU A 101 11.82 -23.29 1.70
N ARG A 102 10.86 -23.40 0.77
CA ARG A 102 10.36 -22.24 0.01
C ARG A 102 9.67 -21.22 0.91
N GLY A 103 8.79 -21.69 1.80
CA GLY A 103 8.16 -20.84 2.81
C GLY A 103 9.19 -20.17 3.71
N THR A 104 10.27 -20.88 4.05
CA THR A 104 11.35 -20.35 4.88
C THR A 104 12.12 -19.24 4.18
N ALA A 105 12.53 -19.45 2.93
CA ALA A 105 13.25 -18.45 2.15
C ALA A 105 12.43 -17.16 1.97
N LEU A 106 11.15 -17.29 1.59
CA LEU A 106 10.25 -16.13 1.38
C LEU A 106 10.07 -15.31 2.66
N GLN A 107 9.79 -15.97 3.77
CA GLN A 107 9.56 -15.28 5.04
C GLN A 107 10.87 -14.73 5.63
N ALA A 108 12.02 -15.38 5.41
CA ALA A 108 13.33 -14.87 5.84
C ALA A 108 13.72 -13.58 5.10
N ALA A 109 13.51 -13.51 3.79
CA ALA A 109 13.75 -12.30 3.01
C ALA A 109 12.88 -11.12 3.50
N GLU A 110 11.61 -11.39 3.80
CA GLU A 110 10.70 -10.36 4.34
C GLU A 110 11.07 -9.93 5.76
N MET A 111 11.55 -10.83 6.62
CA MET A 111 12.08 -10.45 7.94
C MET A 111 13.30 -9.54 7.80
N GLN A 112 14.21 -9.86 6.88
CA GLN A 112 15.41 -9.04 6.65
C GLN A 112 15.04 -7.63 6.20
N ARG A 113 14.14 -7.50 5.21
CA ARG A 113 13.61 -6.21 4.75
C ARG A 113 13.01 -5.37 5.90
N ARG A 114 12.19 -5.99 6.75
CA ARG A 114 11.59 -5.31 7.92
C ARG A 114 12.63 -4.91 8.96
N ARG A 115 13.64 -5.76 9.17
CA ARG A 115 14.75 -5.46 10.09
C ARG A 115 15.48 -4.21 9.62
N GLU A 116 15.83 -4.14 8.35
CA GLU A 116 16.48 -2.97 7.74
C GLU A 116 15.61 -1.72 7.86
N ARG A 117 14.30 -1.82 7.59
CA ARG A 117 13.38 -0.68 7.75
C ARG A 117 13.28 -0.17 9.19
N TYR A 118 13.19 -1.07 10.17
CA TYR A 118 12.98 -0.68 11.57
C TYR A 118 14.27 -0.31 12.31
N LEU A 119 15.36 -1.04 12.05
CA LEU A 119 16.62 -0.95 12.79
C LEU A 119 17.74 -0.25 12.01
N GLY A 120 17.63 -0.15 10.68
CA GLY A 120 18.73 0.31 9.81
C GLY A 120 19.98 -0.54 10.02
N ASP A 121 21.14 0.12 10.14
CA ASP A 121 22.43 -0.53 10.39
C ASP A 121 22.68 -0.90 11.87
N ARG A 122 21.67 -0.79 12.75
CA ARG A 122 21.87 -1.10 14.17
C ARG A 122 22.18 -2.59 14.36
N ARG A 123 23.32 -2.84 15.00
CA ARG A 123 23.72 -4.19 15.39
C ARG A 123 22.75 -4.76 16.41
N ARG A 124 22.44 -6.04 16.23
CA ARG A 124 21.62 -6.82 17.13
C ARG A 124 22.21 -6.86 18.55
N VAL A 125 21.35 -6.75 19.54
CA VAL A 125 21.72 -6.90 20.95
C VAL A 125 21.78 -8.38 21.29
N ASP A 126 22.94 -8.83 21.76
CA ASP A 126 23.14 -10.23 22.15
C ASP A 126 22.35 -10.56 23.43
N ALA A 127 21.59 -11.66 23.38
CA ALA A 127 20.85 -12.19 24.52
C ALA A 127 21.73 -13.10 25.41
N LYS A 128 22.90 -13.53 24.93
CA LYS A 128 23.75 -14.52 25.60
C LYS A 128 24.16 -14.08 27.01
N GLY A 129 23.84 -14.91 28.00
CA GLY A 129 24.17 -14.66 29.41
C GLY A 129 23.37 -13.54 30.08
N ARG A 130 22.35 -12.99 29.41
CA ARG A 130 21.52 -11.87 29.88
C ARG A 130 20.09 -12.30 30.20
N THR A 131 19.35 -11.45 30.92
CA THR A 131 17.90 -11.64 31.12
C THR A 131 17.14 -11.05 29.93
N ALA A 132 16.55 -11.88 29.09
CA ALA A 132 15.75 -11.46 27.95
C ALA A 132 14.29 -11.24 28.36
N ILE A 133 13.82 -10.00 28.28
CA ILE A 133 12.42 -9.61 28.56
C ILE A 133 11.69 -9.50 27.22
N VAL A 134 10.79 -10.43 26.93
CA VAL A 134 10.01 -10.46 25.67
C VAL A 134 8.67 -9.78 25.87
N VAL A 135 8.37 -8.80 25.03
CA VAL A 135 7.23 -7.90 25.18
C VAL A 135 6.33 -7.92 23.95
N ASP A 136 5.01 -7.94 24.19
CA ASP A 136 3.96 -7.73 23.19
C ASP A 136 2.82 -6.89 23.77
N ASP A 137 1.94 -6.31 22.95
CA ASP A 137 0.77 -5.53 23.43
C ASP A 137 -0.37 -6.40 23.97
N GLY A 138 -0.33 -7.69 23.68
CA GLY A 138 -1.17 -8.68 24.30
C GLY A 138 -1.07 -10.00 23.56
N LEU A 139 -1.60 -11.05 24.18
CA LEU A 139 -1.48 -12.40 23.65
C LEU A 139 -2.85 -12.97 23.34
N ALA A 140 -3.08 -13.37 22.08
CA ALA A 140 -4.30 -14.09 21.68
C ALA A 140 -4.09 -15.61 21.71
N THR A 141 -3.23 -16.13 20.83
CA THR A 141 -2.93 -17.57 20.72
C THR A 141 -1.53 -17.94 21.21
N GLY A 142 -0.63 -16.94 21.30
CA GLY A 142 0.73 -17.09 21.82
C GLY A 142 1.72 -17.81 20.91
N ALA A 143 1.36 -18.22 19.69
CA ALA A 143 2.25 -18.96 18.80
C ALA A 143 3.55 -18.18 18.46
N THR A 144 3.43 -16.88 18.16
CA THR A 144 4.55 -15.99 17.87
C THR A 144 5.45 -15.83 19.09
N MET A 145 4.86 -15.61 20.27
CA MET A 145 5.56 -15.53 21.54
C MET A 145 6.34 -16.82 21.84
N LYS A 146 5.72 -17.99 21.71
CA LYS A 146 6.39 -19.29 21.95
C LYS A 146 7.62 -19.48 21.06
N ALA A 147 7.53 -19.11 19.78
CA ALA A 147 8.66 -19.19 18.85
C ALA A 147 9.82 -18.27 19.30
N ALA A 148 9.51 -17.04 19.70
CA ALA A 148 10.49 -16.09 20.24
C ALA A 148 11.21 -16.64 21.50
N LEU A 149 10.46 -17.24 22.44
CA LEU A 149 11.03 -17.82 23.66
C LEU A 149 11.98 -18.98 23.38
N ILE A 150 11.61 -19.87 22.46
CA ILE A 150 12.44 -21.01 22.05
C ILE A 150 13.76 -20.52 21.45
N ALA A 151 13.71 -19.50 20.58
CA ALA A 151 14.90 -18.93 19.96
C ALA A 151 15.81 -18.25 21.00
N LEU A 152 15.26 -17.44 21.91
CA LEU A 152 16.04 -16.77 22.95
C LEU A 152 16.76 -17.77 23.88
N ARG A 153 16.14 -18.91 24.20
CA ARG A 153 16.78 -19.98 24.98
C ARG A 153 17.99 -20.56 24.24
N ARG A 154 17.89 -20.72 22.92
CA ARG A 154 18.99 -21.22 22.07
C ARG A 154 20.09 -20.19 21.85
N TRP A 155 19.75 -18.89 21.81
CA TRP A 155 20.73 -17.80 21.80
C TRP A 155 21.49 -17.65 23.12
N GLY A 156 21.13 -18.45 24.14
CA GLY A 156 21.85 -18.53 25.39
C GLY A 156 21.43 -17.49 26.42
N ALA A 157 20.20 -16.99 26.36
CA ALA A 157 19.63 -16.16 27.43
C ALA A 157 19.72 -16.89 28.77
N ALA A 158 20.26 -16.21 29.79
CA ALA A 158 20.40 -16.77 31.14
C ALA A 158 19.05 -16.91 31.83
N GLN A 159 18.14 -15.97 31.56
CA GLN A 159 16.78 -15.96 32.05
C GLN A 159 15.87 -15.36 30.98
N ILE A 160 14.66 -15.89 30.82
CA ILE A 160 13.64 -15.41 29.88
C ILE A 160 12.41 -14.99 30.66
N VAL A 161 11.99 -13.75 30.47
CA VAL A 161 10.82 -13.14 31.13
C VAL A 161 9.83 -12.72 30.05
N VAL A 162 8.58 -13.14 30.15
CA VAL A 162 7.49 -12.64 29.29
C VAL A 162 6.80 -11.49 30.02
N ALA A 163 6.64 -10.35 29.37
CA ALA A 163 5.92 -9.20 29.91
C ALA A 163 4.82 -8.76 28.93
N ILE A 164 3.56 -9.01 29.29
CA ILE A 164 2.39 -8.76 28.43
C ILE A 164 1.24 -8.09 29.21
N PRO A 165 0.54 -7.10 28.63
CA PRO A 165 -0.55 -6.42 29.34
C PRO A 165 -1.77 -7.31 29.57
N VAL A 166 -2.16 -8.09 28.56
CA VAL A 166 -3.37 -8.89 28.57
C VAL A 166 -3.19 -10.22 27.83
N ALA A 167 -3.80 -11.28 28.35
CA ALA A 167 -3.84 -12.60 27.72
C ALA A 167 -5.06 -13.41 28.18
N PRO A 168 -5.52 -14.42 27.42
CA PRO A 168 -6.47 -15.40 27.94
C PRO A 168 -5.83 -16.17 29.09
N ALA A 169 -6.58 -16.34 30.18
CA ALA A 169 -6.08 -17.05 31.37
C ALA A 169 -5.60 -18.49 31.05
N SER A 170 -6.19 -19.13 30.05
CA SER A 170 -5.82 -20.47 29.57
C SER A 170 -4.46 -20.54 28.86
N ALA A 171 -3.91 -19.43 28.37
CA ALA A 171 -2.62 -19.42 27.66
C ALA A 171 -1.40 -19.26 28.59
N ILE A 172 -1.60 -18.77 29.82
CA ILE A 172 -0.51 -18.50 30.77
C ILE A 172 0.30 -19.76 31.14
N PRO A 173 -0.32 -20.92 31.48
CA PRO A 173 0.45 -22.11 31.85
C PRO A 173 1.44 -22.55 30.77
N ALA A 174 1.01 -22.54 29.51
CA ALA A 174 1.86 -22.94 28.39
C ALA A 174 3.03 -21.97 28.11
N LEU A 175 2.98 -20.73 28.62
CA LEU A 175 4.11 -19.80 28.57
C LEU A 175 5.06 -20.01 29.76
N GLN A 176 4.53 -20.38 30.92
CA GLN A 176 5.33 -20.71 32.11
C GLN A 176 6.20 -21.96 31.91
N ASP A 177 5.82 -22.84 30.99
CA ASP A 177 6.65 -23.98 30.58
C ASP A 177 7.88 -23.56 29.74
N LEU A 178 7.86 -22.37 29.13
CA LEU A 178 8.86 -21.90 28.16
C LEU A 178 9.65 -20.66 28.62
N ALA A 179 9.12 -19.91 29.57
CA ALA A 179 9.74 -18.73 30.17
C ALA A 179 9.98 -18.97 31.67
N ASP A 180 11.06 -18.42 32.20
CA ASP A 180 11.38 -18.54 33.62
C ASP A 180 10.44 -17.67 34.48
N GLU A 181 9.88 -16.60 33.91
CA GLU A 181 8.83 -15.80 34.52
C GLU A 181 7.84 -15.25 33.49
N VAL A 182 6.54 -15.22 33.84
CA VAL A 182 5.47 -14.64 33.00
C VAL A 182 4.73 -13.58 33.81
N ILE A 183 4.79 -12.35 33.34
CA ILE A 183 4.16 -11.18 33.95
C ILE A 183 3.02 -10.75 33.02
N CYS A 184 1.79 -11.03 33.45
CA CYS A 184 0.58 -10.62 32.76
C CYS A 184 -0.25 -9.72 33.69
N LEU A 185 -0.52 -8.47 33.30
CA LEU A 185 -1.31 -7.56 34.14
C LEU A 185 -2.78 -7.99 34.22
N VAL A 186 -3.34 -8.50 33.12
CA VAL A 186 -4.73 -8.95 33.02
C VAL A 186 -4.80 -10.33 32.35
N ALA A 187 -4.91 -11.38 33.15
CA ALA A 187 -5.26 -12.72 32.68
C ALA A 187 -6.79 -12.86 32.62
N ASP A 188 -7.39 -12.70 31.44
CA ASP A 188 -8.84 -12.64 31.25
C ASP A 188 -9.45 -14.03 30.97
N PRO A 189 -10.35 -14.56 31.83
CA PRO A 189 -11.07 -15.81 31.56
C PRO A 189 -12.09 -15.70 30.41
N HIS A 190 -12.52 -14.49 30.03
CA HIS A 190 -13.52 -14.22 28.99
C HIS A 190 -12.93 -13.47 27.80
N PHE A 191 -11.63 -13.69 27.53
CA PHE A 191 -10.86 -12.99 26.51
C PHE A 191 -11.53 -13.04 25.13
N ARG A 192 -11.76 -11.86 24.53
CA ARG A 192 -12.36 -11.72 23.18
C ARG A 192 -11.38 -11.23 22.11
N GLY A 193 -10.18 -10.79 22.51
CA GLY A 193 -9.16 -10.21 21.64
C GLY A 193 -8.36 -9.13 22.35
N VAL A 194 -7.13 -8.88 21.90
CA VAL A 194 -6.19 -7.93 22.55
C VAL A 194 -6.76 -6.51 22.60
N GLY A 195 -7.31 -6.02 21.49
CA GLY A 195 -7.87 -4.65 21.41
C GLY A 195 -9.03 -4.38 22.37
N GLY A 196 -9.71 -5.42 22.88
CA GLY A 196 -10.77 -5.26 23.88
C GLY A 196 -10.28 -4.78 25.25
N ALA A 197 -8.97 -4.80 25.50
CA ALA A 197 -8.37 -4.32 26.74
C ALA A 197 -7.98 -2.83 26.70
N TYR A 198 -8.07 -2.17 25.54
CA TYR A 198 -7.56 -0.83 25.30
C TYR A 198 -8.67 0.14 24.88
N ALA A 199 -8.64 1.37 25.42
CA ALA A 199 -9.53 2.43 24.98
C ALA A 199 -9.13 2.98 23.60
N ASP A 200 -7.83 3.10 23.34
CA ASP A 200 -7.24 3.38 22.04
C ASP A 200 -6.35 2.20 21.61
N PHE A 201 -6.76 1.53 20.53
CA PHE A 201 -6.04 0.43 19.89
C PHE A 201 -5.95 0.63 18.37
N HIS A 202 -5.54 1.83 17.94
CA HIS A 202 -5.25 2.07 16.52
C HIS A 202 -4.13 1.16 16.01
N GLN A 203 -4.11 0.94 14.69
CA GLN A 203 -3.04 0.20 14.03
C GLN A 203 -1.82 1.10 13.90
N LEU A 204 -0.66 0.61 14.36
CA LEU A 204 0.59 1.35 14.27
C LEU A 204 1.14 1.31 12.85
N THR A 205 1.58 2.46 12.35
CA THR A 205 2.38 2.56 11.13
C THR A 205 3.83 2.11 11.39
N ASP A 206 4.57 1.86 10.31
CA ASP A 206 6.00 1.54 10.42
C ASP A 206 6.76 2.76 10.99
N GLU A 207 6.32 3.97 10.65
CA GLU A 207 6.89 5.24 11.10
C GLU A 207 6.66 5.49 12.60
N GLU A 208 5.47 5.19 13.12
CA GLU A 208 5.19 5.22 14.55
C GLU A 208 6.08 4.21 15.29
N THR A 209 6.19 2.99 14.76
CA THR A 209 7.04 1.93 15.31
C THR A 209 8.52 2.36 15.37
N ILE A 210 9.04 2.96 14.28
CA ILE A 210 10.40 3.52 14.23
C ILE A 210 10.55 4.69 15.22
N GLY A 211 9.51 5.52 15.38
CA GLY A 211 9.48 6.60 16.35
C GLY A 211 9.72 6.11 17.79
N TYR A 212 9.01 5.06 18.20
CA TYR A 212 9.19 4.42 19.51
C TYR A 212 10.58 3.81 19.70
N LEU A 213 11.11 3.11 18.68
CA LEU A 213 12.46 2.54 18.73
C LEU A 213 13.52 3.64 18.87
N ARG A 214 13.43 4.70 18.06
CA ARG A 214 14.34 5.85 18.13
C ARG A 214 14.29 6.54 19.49
N ARG A 215 13.11 6.71 20.07
CA ARG A 215 12.93 7.28 21.42
C ARG A 215 13.68 6.47 22.49
N ALA A 216 13.48 5.16 22.49
CA ALA A 216 14.17 4.27 23.42
C ALA A 216 15.70 4.28 23.23
N TRP A 217 16.16 4.42 21.99
CA TRP A 217 17.59 4.46 21.67
C TRP A 217 18.28 5.80 22.01
N THR A 218 17.58 6.93 21.88
CA THR A 218 18.14 8.24 22.26
C THR A 218 18.46 8.33 23.75
N VAL A 219 17.73 7.62 24.62
CA VAL A 219 18.03 7.56 26.07
C VAL A 219 19.32 6.77 26.34
N ALA A 220 19.61 5.73 25.54
CA ALA A 220 20.82 4.91 25.67
C ALA A 220 22.10 5.58 25.13
N ASP A 221 21.97 6.48 24.14
CA ASP A 221 23.12 7.15 23.47
C ASP A 221 23.55 8.47 24.17
N THR A 222 22.93 8.89 25.28
CA THR A 222 23.28 10.11 26.03
C THR A 222 24.63 10.07 26.77
N ALA A 223 25.43 9.02 26.60
CA ALA A 223 26.74 8.91 27.25
C ALA A 223 27.89 9.63 26.51
N GLU A 224 27.73 10.04 25.24
CA GLU A 224 28.83 10.64 24.47
C GLU A 224 28.38 11.67 23.41
N THR A 225 28.15 12.96 23.76
CA THR A 225 28.21 14.04 22.74
C THR A 225 28.62 15.40 23.34
N GLY A 226 29.32 16.21 22.52
CA GLY A 226 30.00 17.47 22.89
C GLY A 226 29.08 18.67 23.24
N PRO A 227 29.64 19.89 23.39
CA PRO A 227 28.93 21.01 24.00
C PRO A 227 27.83 21.60 23.10
N THR A 228 26.64 21.81 23.68
CA THR A 228 25.56 22.63 23.12
C THR A 228 26.02 24.07 22.95
N LEU A 229 25.91 24.62 21.74
CA LEU A 229 26.23 26.02 21.45
C LEU A 229 25.02 26.90 21.76
N SER A 230 25.23 27.99 22.49
CA SER A 230 24.18 28.98 22.79
C SER A 230 24.72 30.38 22.55
N ARG A 231 24.03 31.17 21.72
CA ARG A 231 24.42 32.56 21.41
C ARG A 231 23.21 33.44 21.11
N THR A 232 23.33 34.72 21.46
CA THR A 232 22.42 35.77 21.01
C THR A 232 22.85 36.26 19.63
N VAL A 233 21.89 36.42 18.72
CA VAL A 233 22.09 36.79 17.32
C VAL A 233 21.26 38.04 16.96
N ALA A 234 21.68 38.74 15.92
CA ALA A 234 20.95 39.88 15.37
C ALA A 234 20.58 39.59 13.91
N ILE A 235 19.30 39.41 13.65
CA ILE A 235 18.75 38.99 12.36
C ILE A 235 18.59 40.24 11.45
N PRO A 236 19.30 40.31 10.31
CA PRO A 236 19.18 41.42 9.36
C PRO A 236 17.83 41.41 8.64
N PRO A 237 17.40 42.52 8.02
CA PRO A 237 18.11 43.80 7.89
C PRO A 237 17.96 44.71 9.12
N LEU A 238 16.98 44.47 9.99
CA LEU A 238 16.67 45.37 11.12
C LEU A 238 17.46 45.08 12.40
N GLY A 239 18.21 43.97 12.46
CA GLY A 239 18.98 43.58 13.65
C GLY A 239 18.10 43.05 14.77
N LEU A 240 17.01 42.35 14.42
CA LEU A 240 16.08 41.75 15.39
C LEU A 240 16.83 40.75 16.27
N GLN A 241 16.65 40.87 17.59
CA GLN A 241 17.38 40.04 18.54
C GLN A 241 16.80 38.62 18.58
N GLY A 242 17.67 37.63 18.51
CA GLY A 242 17.32 36.21 18.65
C GLY A 242 18.24 35.48 19.62
N ASP A 243 17.70 34.46 20.29
CA ASP A 243 18.45 33.51 21.10
C ASP A 243 18.48 32.18 20.32
N LEU A 244 19.67 31.80 19.84
CA LEU A 244 19.92 30.55 19.11
C LEU A 244 20.54 29.53 20.07
N VAL A 245 19.96 28.33 20.11
CA VAL A 245 20.53 27.16 20.79
C VAL A 245 20.67 26.02 19.77
N VAL A 246 21.88 25.48 19.65
CA VAL A 246 22.22 24.40 18.73
C VAL A 246 22.77 23.22 19.54
N PRO A 247 22.00 22.12 19.70
CA PRO A 247 22.51 20.91 20.31
C PRO A 247 23.58 20.25 19.43
N PRO A 248 24.41 19.34 19.96
CA PRO A 248 25.30 18.53 19.13
C PRO A 248 24.46 17.69 18.13
N ASP A 249 24.86 17.72 16.85
CA ASP A 249 24.19 17.04 15.73
C ASP A 249 22.69 17.38 15.57
N PRO A 250 22.34 18.66 15.30
CA PRO A 250 20.94 19.09 15.23
C PRO A 250 20.19 18.41 14.08
N ARG A 251 18.97 17.95 14.37
CA ARG A 251 18.08 17.26 13.42
C ARG A 251 17.31 18.20 12.50
N GLY A 252 17.11 19.44 12.95
CA GLY A 252 16.30 20.46 12.29
C GLY A 252 16.36 21.76 13.09
N VAL A 253 15.89 22.85 12.50
CA VAL A 253 15.79 24.17 13.15
C VAL A 253 14.32 24.48 13.39
N ILE A 254 13.96 24.84 14.62
CA ILE A 254 12.62 25.28 14.98
C ILE A 254 12.65 26.79 15.23
N LEU A 255 11.98 27.53 14.35
CA LEU A 255 11.82 28.98 14.47
C LEU A 255 10.53 29.31 15.23
N PHE A 256 10.66 30.06 16.31
CA PHE A 256 9.53 30.43 17.17
C PHE A 256 8.90 31.77 16.76
N ALA A 257 7.60 31.73 16.45
CA ALA A 257 6.76 32.90 16.28
C ALA A 257 5.95 33.15 17.57
N HIS A 258 6.39 34.11 18.38
CA HIS A 258 5.73 34.40 19.66
C HIS A 258 4.41 35.17 19.48
N GLY A 259 3.52 35.05 20.46
CA GLY A 259 2.22 35.71 20.45
C GLY A 259 2.25 37.19 20.85
N SER A 260 1.08 37.82 20.82
CA SER A 260 0.93 39.23 21.09
C SER A 260 1.32 39.63 22.51
N GLY A 261 2.25 40.58 22.66
CA GLY A 261 2.76 41.02 23.96
C GLY A 261 3.79 40.07 24.59
N SER A 262 4.30 39.13 23.79
CA SER A 262 5.40 38.25 24.16
C SER A 262 6.69 38.67 23.44
N SER A 263 7.79 38.02 23.78
CA SER A 263 9.11 38.24 23.20
C SER A 263 9.92 36.95 23.23
N ARG A 264 11.14 36.95 22.71
CA ARG A 264 12.08 35.82 22.85
C ARG A 264 12.35 35.43 24.32
N LEU A 265 12.06 36.33 25.26
CA LEU A 265 12.24 36.11 26.71
C LEU A 265 11.05 35.40 27.38
N SER A 266 10.03 35.00 26.62
CA SER A 266 8.85 34.29 27.13
C SER A 266 9.24 33.02 27.90
N PRO A 267 8.92 32.91 29.21
CA PRO A 267 9.26 31.73 30.02
C PRO A 267 8.66 30.44 29.44
N ARG A 268 7.45 30.53 28.88
CA ARG A 268 6.77 29.40 28.25
C ARG A 268 7.49 28.91 27.00
N ASN A 269 7.82 29.82 26.07
CA ASN A 269 8.48 29.42 24.83
C ASN A 269 9.93 28.98 25.09
N ARG A 270 10.62 29.57 26.08
CA ARG A 270 11.94 29.10 26.51
C ARG A 270 11.89 27.69 27.10
N LYS A 271 10.85 27.35 27.86
CA LYS A 271 10.65 25.99 28.38
C LYS A 271 10.39 24.98 27.26
N VAL A 272 9.52 25.32 26.30
CA VAL A 272 9.26 24.49 25.11
C VAL A 272 10.56 24.32 24.29
N ALA A 273 11.30 25.41 24.05
CA ALA A 273 12.53 25.37 23.29
C ALA A 273 13.62 24.52 23.96
N ALA A 274 13.80 24.63 25.28
CA ALA A 274 14.74 23.81 26.03
C ALA A 274 14.42 22.31 25.87
N GLN A 275 13.15 21.93 26.00
CA GLN A 275 12.71 20.55 25.79
C GLN A 275 12.91 20.08 24.33
N LEU A 276 12.68 20.95 23.33
CA LEU A 276 13.00 20.62 21.94
C LEU A 276 14.52 20.51 21.70
N ASN A 277 15.34 21.28 22.42
CA ASN A 277 16.79 21.13 22.39
C ASN A 277 17.21 19.78 22.99
N ASP A 278 16.58 19.34 24.09
CA ASP A 278 16.79 18.01 24.68
C ASP A 278 16.39 16.89 23.70
N MET A 279 15.45 17.15 22.79
CA MET A 279 15.05 16.25 21.70
C MET A 279 15.96 16.33 20.45
N GLY A 280 17.02 17.16 20.48
CA GLY A 280 18.01 17.27 19.40
C GLY A 280 17.66 18.27 18.29
N PHE A 281 16.72 19.19 18.51
CA PHE A 281 16.44 20.29 17.57
C PHE A 281 17.22 21.55 17.93
N ALA A 282 17.74 22.24 16.91
CA ALA A 282 18.16 23.62 17.08
C ALA A 282 16.92 24.51 17.22
N THR A 283 16.99 25.53 18.06
CA THR A 283 15.86 26.45 18.31
C THR A 283 16.30 27.89 18.16
N LEU A 284 15.49 28.68 17.46
CA LEU A 284 15.67 30.12 17.33
C LEU A 284 14.45 30.85 17.90
N LEU A 285 14.61 31.52 19.03
CA LEU A 285 13.61 32.41 19.60
C LEU A 285 14.00 33.84 19.24
N MET A 286 13.19 34.54 18.46
CA MET A 286 13.49 35.92 18.07
C MET A 286 12.37 36.87 18.46
N ASP A 287 12.72 38.15 18.58
CA ASP A 287 11.73 39.21 18.63
C ASP A 287 11.22 39.52 17.21
N LEU A 288 9.91 39.44 17.00
CA LEU A 288 9.28 39.71 15.70
C LEU A 288 9.07 41.21 15.42
N LEU A 289 9.45 42.09 16.34
CA LEU A 289 9.32 43.54 16.17
C LEU A 289 10.53 44.21 16.82
N THR A 290 10.99 45.31 16.23
CA THR A 290 11.95 46.21 16.88
C THR A 290 11.30 46.92 18.08
N GLU A 291 12.11 47.44 19.00
CA GLU A 291 11.59 48.22 20.15
C GLU A 291 10.69 49.39 19.72
N ARG A 292 11.02 50.04 18.60
CA ARG A 292 10.21 51.13 18.02
C ARG A 292 8.88 50.64 17.48
N GLU A 293 8.85 49.50 16.79
CA GLU A 293 7.61 48.93 16.25
C GLU A 293 6.72 48.39 17.36
N ALA A 294 7.32 47.78 18.40
CA ALA A 294 6.60 47.25 19.56
C ALA A 294 5.90 48.34 20.40
N ALA A 295 6.34 49.61 20.29
CA ALA A 295 5.67 50.75 20.92
C ALA A 295 4.25 50.99 20.36
N ASP A 296 4.01 50.63 19.10
CA ASP A 296 2.68 50.63 18.51
C ASP A 296 2.06 49.23 18.63
N ARG A 297 1.11 49.11 19.57
CA ARG A 297 0.43 47.84 19.85
C ARG A 297 -0.33 47.25 18.65
N ARG A 298 -0.61 48.04 17.61
CA ARG A 298 -1.27 47.56 16.39
C ARG A 298 -0.38 46.58 15.61
N ASN A 299 0.93 46.79 15.61
CA ASN A 299 1.89 45.97 14.86
C ASN A 299 1.95 44.52 15.36
N VAL A 300 1.61 44.32 16.64
CA VAL A 300 1.57 43.00 17.27
C VAL A 300 0.42 42.13 16.74
N PHE A 301 -0.56 42.74 16.07
CA PHE A 301 -1.68 42.07 15.39
C PHE A 301 -1.57 42.14 13.86
N ASP A 302 -0.49 42.72 13.34
CA ASP A 302 -0.23 42.82 11.90
C ASP A 302 0.42 41.51 11.41
N ILE A 303 -0.42 40.53 11.06
CA ILE A 303 0.04 39.19 10.68
C ILE A 303 0.96 39.19 9.46
N PRO A 304 0.69 39.96 8.38
CA PRO A 304 1.65 40.12 7.28
C PRO A 304 3.03 40.61 7.72
N LEU A 305 3.09 41.65 8.57
CA LEU A 305 4.36 42.15 9.10
C LEU A 305 5.11 41.07 9.91
N LEU A 306 4.40 40.34 10.77
CA LEU A 306 5.01 39.28 11.58
C LEU A 306 5.48 38.11 10.71
N ALA A 307 4.76 37.76 9.64
CA ALA A 307 5.17 36.72 8.70
C ALA A 307 6.41 37.14 7.90
N GLU A 308 6.50 38.40 7.47
CA GLU A 308 7.70 38.95 6.81
C GLU A 308 8.94 38.77 7.68
N ARG A 309 8.83 38.95 9.01
CA ARG A 309 9.95 38.68 9.94
C ARG A 309 10.40 37.24 9.98
N LEU A 310 9.48 36.30 9.82
CA LEU A 310 9.80 34.87 9.77
C LEU A 310 10.52 34.53 8.45
N LEU A 311 10.16 35.19 7.35
CA LEU A 311 10.87 35.07 6.06
C LEU A 311 12.29 35.65 6.17
N GLU A 312 12.46 36.82 6.79
CA GLU A 312 13.79 37.41 7.06
C GLU A 312 14.65 36.47 7.93
N ALA A 313 14.03 35.82 8.92
CA ALA A 313 14.72 34.85 9.77
C ALA A 313 15.12 33.58 9.00
N ASP A 314 14.29 33.05 8.09
CA ASP A 314 14.68 31.93 7.22
C ASP A 314 15.86 32.30 6.33
N LEU A 315 15.86 33.50 5.71
CA LEU A 315 17.00 33.98 4.92
C LEU A 315 18.29 34.05 5.74
N TRP A 316 18.20 34.49 7.00
CA TRP A 316 19.34 34.49 7.90
C TRP A 316 19.77 33.06 8.28
N ILE A 317 18.83 32.16 8.64
CA ILE A 317 19.10 30.75 8.93
C ILE A 317 19.80 30.07 7.74
N ALA A 318 19.36 30.34 6.51
CA ALA A 318 19.95 29.82 5.28
C ALA A 318 21.38 30.36 5.03
N SER A 319 21.74 31.50 5.64
CA SER A 319 23.08 32.08 5.55
C SER A 319 24.05 31.55 6.61
N GLU A 320 23.55 30.91 7.68
CA GLU A 320 24.38 30.36 8.76
C GLU A 320 24.85 28.94 8.38
N PRO A 321 26.18 28.69 8.22
CA PRO A 321 26.69 27.42 7.70
C PRO A 321 26.26 26.18 8.50
N GLU A 322 26.11 26.33 9.81
CA GLU A 322 25.71 25.27 10.74
C GLU A 322 24.21 24.94 10.69
N LEU A 323 23.39 25.80 10.09
CA LEU A 323 21.93 25.67 10.03
C LEU A 323 21.38 25.53 8.61
N ALA A 324 22.11 26.01 7.59
CA ALA A 324 21.62 26.21 6.23
C ALA A 324 21.01 24.95 5.58
N HIS A 325 21.53 23.78 5.92
CA HIS A 325 21.13 22.48 5.35
C HIS A 325 20.05 21.77 6.16
N LEU A 326 19.63 22.34 7.30
CA LEU A 326 18.68 21.68 8.19
C LEU A 326 17.22 21.94 7.76
N PRO A 327 16.33 20.94 7.93
CA PRO A 327 14.88 21.15 7.79
C PRO A 327 14.40 22.26 8.73
N LEU A 328 13.53 23.14 8.25
CA LEU A 328 13.00 24.28 9.01
C LEU A 328 11.54 24.03 9.44
N GLY A 329 11.31 23.97 10.75
CA GLY A 329 9.98 23.93 11.35
C GLY A 329 9.56 25.26 11.95
N LEU A 330 8.25 25.57 11.94
CA LEU A 330 7.70 26.77 12.56
C LEU A 330 6.86 26.43 13.79
N PHE A 331 7.16 27.06 14.92
CA PHE A 331 6.35 26.97 16.14
C PHE A 331 5.67 28.31 16.42
N GLY A 332 4.36 28.37 16.21
CA GLY A 332 3.55 29.57 16.43
C GLY A 332 2.73 29.51 17.71
N ALA A 333 2.74 30.59 18.49
CA ALA A 333 1.93 30.72 19.70
C ALA A 333 0.94 31.89 19.60
N SER A 334 -0.32 31.68 19.97
CA SER A 334 -1.36 32.74 19.92
C SER A 334 -1.41 33.42 18.54
N THR A 335 -1.27 34.75 18.43
CA THR A 335 -1.22 35.45 17.13
C THR A 335 -0.04 35.04 16.25
N GLY A 336 1.07 34.57 16.85
CA GLY A 336 2.23 34.05 16.11
C GLY A 336 1.91 32.79 15.30
N ALA A 337 0.84 32.06 15.63
CA ALA A 337 0.36 30.96 14.80
C ALA A 337 -0.16 31.40 13.43
N GLY A 338 -0.89 32.52 13.37
CA GLY A 338 -1.33 33.10 12.10
C GLY A 338 -0.14 33.55 11.25
N ALA A 339 0.87 34.15 11.87
CA ALA A 339 2.10 34.56 11.20
C ALA A 339 2.90 33.36 10.69
N ALA A 340 3.04 32.30 11.49
CA ALA A 340 3.72 31.07 11.09
C ALA A 340 3.04 30.39 9.89
N LEU A 341 1.70 30.33 9.87
CA LEU A 341 0.95 29.75 8.76
C LEU A 341 1.03 30.61 7.49
N LEU A 342 0.96 31.93 7.63
CA LEU A 342 1.15 32.84 6.50
C LEU A 342 2.57 32.73 5.93
N ALA A 343 3.59 32.64 6.78
CA ALA A 343 4.96 32.41 6.37
C ALA A 343 5.15 31.04 5.69
N ALA A 344 4.51 29.98 6.21
CA ALA A 344 4.55 28.65 5.62
C ALA A 344 3.90 28.61 4.23
N ALA A 345 2.82 29.37 4.00
CA ALA A 345 2.21 29.51 2.68
C ALA A 345 3.18 30.15 1.66
N GLU A 346 4.01 31.11 2.09
CA GLU A 346 4.99 31.76 1.20
C GLU A 346 6.24 30.92 0.94
N LEU A 347 6.74 30.24 1.98
CA LEU A 347 7.98 29.48 1.92
C LEU A 347 7.78 28.08 1.32
N GLY A 348 6.53 27.59 1.23
CA GLY A 348 6.17 26.34 0.55
C GLY A 348 6.94 25.14 1.10
N SER A 349 7.64 24.42 0.21
CA SER A 349 8.41 23.22 0.56
C SER A 349 9.63 23.47 1.44
N ARG A 350 10.02 24.72 1.68
CA ARG A 350 11.09 25.05 2.63
C ARG A 350 10.72 24.70 4.07
N ILE A 351 9.43 24.76 4.42
CA ILE A 351 8.95 24.46 5.77
C ILE A 351 8.59 22.98 5.88
N SER A 352 9.28 22.26 6.76
CA SER A 352 9.05 20.83 7.00
C SER A 352 7.78 20.56 7.78
N ALA A 353 7.44 21.40 8.76
CA ALA A 353 6.22 21.30 9.55
C ALA A 353 5.88 22.59 10.30
N VAL A 354 4.61 22.74 10.66
CA VAL A 354 4.09 23.84 11.47
C VAL A 354 3.37 23.31 12.71
N VAL A 355 3.63 23.90 13.87
CA VAL A 355 2.88 23.67 15.11
C VAL A 355 2.27 24.98 15.61
N SER A 356 0.97 24.99 15.84
CA SER A 356 0.20 26.10 16.41
C SER A 356 -0.27 25.76 17.81
N ARG A 357 0.21 26.47 18.84
CA ARG A 357 -0.20 26.29 20.24
C ARG A 357 -1.13 27.40 20.70
N GLY A 358 -2.37 27.04 21.06
CA GLY A 358 -3.41 27.98 21.51
C GLY A 358 -3.57 29.14 20.53
N GLY A 359 -3.34 28.84 19.24
CA GLY A 359 -3.09 29.82 18.20
C GLY A 359 -4.36 30.37 17.59
N ARG A 360 -4.20 31.46 16.84
CA ARG A 360 -5.24 32.06 15.99
C ARG A 360 -4.91 31.80 14.51
N PRO A 361 -4.98 30.54 14.05
CA PRO A 361 -4.63 30.18 12.67
C PRO A 361 -5.56 30.86 11.64
N ASP A 362 -6.79 31.18 12.05
CA ASP A 362 -7.77 31.94 11.28
C ASP A 362 -7.23 33.29 10.78
N LEU A 363 -6.24 33.87 11.44
CA LEU A 363 -5.65 35.14 11.04
C LEU A 363 -4.76 35.05 9.79
N ALA A 364 -4.38 33.84 9.34
CA ALA A 364 -3.76 33.65 8.02
C ALA A 364 -4.78 33.83 6.87
N GLY A 365 -6.08 33.86 7.19
CA GLY A 365 -7.16 34.14 6.26
C GLY A 365 -7.18 33.19 5.06
N PRO A 366 -7.46 33.67 3.83
CA PRO A 366 -7.67 32.81 2.66
C PRO A 366 -6.44 31.98 2.27
N ARG A 367 -5.25 32.40 2.74
CA ARG A 367 -3.98 31.75 2.44
C ARG A 367 -3.73 30.47 3.26
N LEU A 368 -4.61 30.15 4.22
CA LEU A 368 -4.60 28.84 4.87
C LEU A 368 -4.64 27.69 3.87
N SER A 369 -5.38 27.85 2.77
CA SER A 369 -5.49 26.82 1.73
C SER A 369 -4.22 26.62 0.89
N GLU A 370 -3.25 27.54 0.99
CA GLU A 370 -1.94 27.50 0.31
C GLU A 370 -0.85 26.82 1.14
N VAL A 371 -1.06 26.62 2.45
CA VAL A 371 -0.09 25.96 3.32
C VAL A 371 0.09 24.51 2.88
N THR A 372 1.30 24.16 2.43
CA THR A 372 1.68 22.80 2.05
C THR A 372 2.33 22.01 3.19
N ALA A 373 2.93 22.71 4.16
CA ALA A 373 3.61 22.09 5.28
C ALA A 373 2.63 21.38 6.24
N PRO A 374 2.91 20.14 6.66
CA PRO A 374 2.12 19.43 7.65
C PRO A 374 1.92 20.24 8.93
N THR A 375 0.65 20.45 9.31
CA THR A 375 0.26 21.40 10.36
C THR A 375 -0.46 20.74 11.53
N LEU A 376 0.11 20.88 12.74
CA LEU A 376 -0.52 20.49 14.00
C LEU A 376 -1.09 21.70 14.74
N LEU A 377 -2.39 21.67 15.03
CA LEU A 377 -3.10 22.64 15.86
C LEU A 377 -3.31 22.04 17.25
N ILE A 378 -2.82 22.69 18.30
CA ILE A 378 -2.97 22.27 19.70
C ILE A 378 -3.77 23.32 20.46
N VAL A 379 -4.91 22.93 21.03
CA VAL A 379 -5.84 23.84 21.72
C VAL A 379 -6.21 23.31 23.10
N GLY A 380 -6.36 24.20 24.09
CA GLY A 380 -6.86 23.84 25.40
C GLY A 380 -8.37 23.56 25.38
N GLY A 381 -8.81 22.50 26.06
CA GLY A 381 -10.23 22.10 26.10
C GLY A 381 -11.15 23.12 26.78
N ASP A 382 -10.60 23.97 27.66
CA ASP A 382 -11.34 25.02 28.38
C ASP A 382 -11.30 26.37 27.64
N ASP A 383 -10.81 26.40 26.39
CA ASP A 383 -10.83 27.55 25.49
C ASP A 383 -11.74 27.30 24.26
N PRO A 384 -13.07 27.31 24.43
CA PRO A 384 -14.01 26.95 23.38
C PRO A 384 -13.97 27.92 22.20
N GLN A 385 -13.66 29.20 22.44
CA GLN A 385 -13.59 30.20 21.38
C GLN A 385 -12.41 29.93 20.44
N VAL A 386 -11.22 29.67 20.98
CA VAL A 386 -10.05 29.35 20.15
C VAL A 386 -10.21 27.97 19.51
N LEU A 387 -10.88 27.02 20.17
CA LEU A 387 -11.17 25.71 19.61
C LEU A 387 -12.03 25.81 18.35
N ASP A 388 -13.10 26.61 18.35
CA ASP A 388 -13.96 26.77 17.18
C ASP A 388 -13.22 27.46 16.02
N LEU A 389 -12.36 28.43 16.31
CA LEU A 389 -11.52 29.07 15.30
C LEU A 389 -10.50 28.09 14.69
N ASN A 390 -9.90 27.22 15.50
CA ASN A 390 -8.98 26.19 15.01
C ASN A 390 -9.72 25.11 14.21
N ARG A 391 -10.98 24.77 14.56
CA ARG A 391 -11.82 23.88 13.72
C ARG A 391 -12.12 24.50 12.36
N GLY A 392 -12.40 25.80 12.31
CA GLY A 392 -12.58 26.55 11.06
C GLY A 392 -11.32 26.50 10.20
N ALA A 393 -10.16 26.87 10.77
CA ALA A 393 -8.89 26.82 10.06
C ALA A 393 -8.50 25.40 9.61
N LEU A 394 -8.80 24.38 10.44
CA LEU A 394 -8.60 22.98 10.06
C LEU A 394 -9.43 22.59 8.83
N ALA A 395 -10.63 23.15 8.64
CA ALA A 395 -11.42 22.90 7.44
C ALA A 395 -10.81 23.53 6.18
N GLU A 396 -10.13 24.68 6.32
CA GLU A 396 -9.54 25.43 5.21
C GLU A 396 -8.16 24.90 4.76
N LEU A 397 -7.35 24.37 5.68
CA LEU A 397 -6.04 23.77 5.39
C LEU A 397 -6.17 22.61 4.38
N ARG A 398 -5.23 22.49 3.42
CA ARG A 398 -5.22 21.40 2.42
C ARG A 398 -4.06 20.41 2.58
N CYS A 399 -3.06 20.76 3.39
CA CYS A 399 -1.97 19.88 3.78
C CYS A 399 -2.41 18.78 4.76
N GLU A 400 -1.48 17.88 5.07
CA GLU A 400 -1.61 17.00 6.23
C GLU A 400 -1.80 17.83 7.49
N LYS A 401 -2.85 17.53 8.24
CA LYS A 401 -3.34 18.41 9.31
C LYS A 401 -3.93 17.62 10.46
N LEU A 402 -3.69 18.10 11.67
CA LEU A 402 -4.17 17.46 12.87
C LEU A 402 -4.58 18.50 13.91
N LEU A 403 -5.72 18.28 14.57
CA LEU A 403 -6.14 19.05 15.73
C LEU A 403 -6.07 18.18 16.98
N ARG A 404 -5.33 18.65 17.99
CA ARG A 404 -5.22 18.02 19.31
C ARG A 404 -5.78 18.95 20.37
N ILE A 405 -6.62 18.38 21.23
CA ILE A 405 -7.27 19.09 22.33
C ILE A 405 -6.65 18.59 23.62
N VAL A 406 -6.12 19.48 24.45
CA VAL A 406 -5.60 19.15 25.79
C VAL A 406 -6.74 19.33 26.80
N PRO A 407 -7.34 18.25 27.34
CA PRO A 407 -8.52 18.36 28.20
C PRO A 407 -8.23 19.14 29.48
N GLY A 408 -9.12 20.06 29.87
CA GLY A 408 -8.98 20.88 31.08
C GLY A 408 -7.96 22.01 31.01
N ALA A 409 -7.22 22.13 29.89
CA ALA A 409 -6.26 23.21 29.70
C ALA A 409 -6.94 24.49 29.21
N GLY A 410 -6.51 25.63 29.77
CA GLY A 410 -6.90 26.96 29.29
C GLY A 410 -6.05 27.48 28.13
N HIS A 411 -6.25 28.73 27.73
CA HIS A 411 -5.58 29.36 26.58
C HIS A 411 -4.04 29.28 26.60
N LEU A 412 -3.44 29.35 27.80
CA LEU A 412 -1.99 29.44 28.00
C LEU A 412 -1.33 28.14 28.47
N PHE A 413 -2.09 27.06 28.68
CA PHE A 413 -1.59 25.76 29.15
C PHE A 413 -0.80 25.89 30.49
N GLU A 414 -1.41 26.52 31.49
CA GLU A 414 -0.76 26.86 32.78
C GLU A 414 -0.94 25.78 33.86
N GLY A 415 -1.81 24.81 33.64
CA GLY A 415 -2.04 23.71 34.57
C GLY A 415 -0.85 22.73 34.64
N PRO A 416 -0.77 21.93 35.71
CA PRO A 416 0.33 20.99 35.90
C PRO A 416 0.43 19.98 34.74
N GLY A 417 1.57 19.96 34.02
CA GLY A 417 1.83 19.03 32.92
C GLY A 417 1.25 19.44 31.56
N GLU A 418 0.45 20.51 31.49
CA GLU A 418 -0.20 20.91 30.23
C GLU A 418 0.80 21.38 29.18
N LEU A 419 1.79 22.17 29.59
CA LEU A 419 2.82 22.67 28.68
C LEU A 419 3.80 21.56 28.25
N GLU A 420 4.10 20.62 29.15
CA GLU A 420 4.86 19.41 28.83
C GLU A 420 4.16 18.58 27.75
N THR A 421 2.85 18.35 27.93
CA THR A 421 2.01 17.63 26.96
C THR A 421 2.01 18.32 25.59
N VAL A 422 1.94 19.66 25.56
CA VAL A 422 2.08 20.45 24.32
C VAL A 422 3.44 20.23 23.67
N THR A 423 4.52 20.27 24.45
CA THR A 423 5.88 20.12 23.90
C THR A 423 6.13 18.71 23.38
N GLU A 424 5.64 17.67 24.07
CA GLU A 424 5.73 16.28 23.60
C GLU A 424 5.05 16.11 22.24
N MET A 425 3.82 16.65 22.08
CA MET A 425 3.12 16.65 20.80
C MET A 425 3.87 17.43 19.71
N ALA A 426 4.41 18.60 20.04
CA ALA A 426 5.17 19.43 19.10
C ALA A 426 6.47 18.74 18.67
N GLY A 427 7.21 18.16 19.61
CA GLY A 427 8.44 17.42 19.37
C GLY A 427 8.21 16.19 18.50
N ALA A 428 7.16 15.41 18.79
CA ALA A 428 6.76 14.27 17.96
C ALA A 428 6.40 14.70 16.53
N TRP A 429 5.67 15.81 16.38
CA TRP A 429 5.32 16.37 15.07
C TRP A 429 6.57 16.76 14.28
N PHE A 430 7.45 17.58 14.87
CA PHE A 430 8.69 17.97 14.19
C PHE A 430 9.61 16.79 13.90
N GLN A 431 9.69 15.79 14.79
CA GLN A 431 10.49 14.59 14.59
C GLN A 431 9.99 13.73 13.42
N HIS A 432 8.67 13.69 13.22
CA HIS A 432 8.08 12.95 12.12
C HIS A 432 8.41 13.59 10.76
N TYR A 433 8.34 14.92 10.65
CA TYR A 433 8.49 15.62 9.35
C TYR A 433 9.88 16.24 9.10
N SER A 434 10.77 16.34 10.10
CA SER A 434 12.12 16.90 9.94
C SER A 434 13.16 15.82 9.64
N ILE A 435 12.90 14.99 8.64
CA ILE A 435 13.84 13.95 8.20
C ILE A 435 14.97 14.63 7.41
N ARG A 436 16.23 14.36 7.79
CA ARG A 436 17.40 14.65 6.97
C ARG A 436 17.23 13.92 5.63
N GLU A 437 17.07 14.66 4.53
CA GLU A 437 17.62 14.17 3.27
C GLU A 437 19.15 14.15 3.46
N GLU A 438 19.76 12.97 3.34
CA GLU A 438 21.21 12.84 3.28
C GLU A 438 21.73 13.46 1.99
N THR A 439 21.83 14.80 1.96
CA THR A 439 22.64 15.49 0.95
C THR A 439 24.11 15.20 1.22
N SER A 440 24.64 14.29 0.39
CA SER A 440 26.06 14.00 0.17
C SER A 440 26.95 15.26 0.23
N LEU A 441 27.86 15.28 1.21
CA LEU A 441 28.93 16.27 1.30
C LEU A 441 29.95 16.01 0.18
N ALA A 442 30.03 16.95 -0.76
CA ALA A 442 31.00 16.96 -1.84
C ALA A 442 32.46 16.88 -1.32
N ARG A 443 33.21 15.90 -1.82
CA ARG A 443 34.68 15.89 -1.88
C ARG A 443 35.16 16.60 -3.15
N PRO A 444 36.41 17.12 -3.17
CA PRO A 444 36.84 18.07 -4.18
C PRO A 444 36.87 17.47 -5.58
N LEU A 445 36.50 18.33 -6.55
CA LEU A 445 36.38 18.10 -7.99
C LEU A 445 37.54 17.29 -8.57
N ILE A 446 37.31 15.99 -8.72
CA ILE A 446 37.73 15.27 -9.93
C ILE A 446 36.55 15.43 -10.88
N ARG A 447 36.77 16.03 -12.05
CA ARG A 447 35.76 16.08 -13.12
C ARG A 447 35.57 14.66 -13.67
N GLU A 448 34.78 13.87 -12.96
CA GLU A 448 34.04 12.76 -13.56
C GLU A 448 32.78 13.35 -14.22
N LYS A 449 32.36 12.77 -15.35
CA LYS A 449 31.08 13.13 -15.99
C LYS A 449 29.99 13.08 -14.92
N ALA A 450 29.10 14.07 -14.88
CA ALA A 450 27.92 14.00 -14.05
C ALA A 450 27.20 12.65 -14.29
N PRO A 451 26.72 11.96 -13.24
CA PRO A 451 25.94 10.74 -13.43
C PRO A 451 24.77 11.05 -14.37
N ALA A 452 24.53 10.16 -15.33
CA ALA A 452 23.47 10.33 -16.30
C ALA A 452 22.12 10.44 -15.57
N THR A 453 21.27 11.38 -15.98
CA THR A 453 19.93 11.48 -15.39
C THR A 453 19.11 10.23 -15.77
N PRO A 454 18.02 9.91 -15.05
CA PRO A 454 17.13 8.83 -15.45
C PRO A 454 16.67 8.96 -16.91
N GLU A 455 16.33 10.17 -17.36
CA GLU A 455 15.92 10.45 -18.74
C GLU A 455 17.03 10.19 -19.76
N GLU A 456 18.28 10.53 -19.44
CA GLU A 456 19.43 10.24 -20.31
C GLU A 456 19.69 8.73 -20.41
N THR A 457 19.54 8.02 -19.30
CA THR A 457 19.70 6.56 -19.23
C THR A 457 18.59 5.86 -20.03
N ILE A 458 17.33 6.26 -19.82
CA ILE A 458 16.19 5.76 -20.59
C ILE A 458 16.37 6.05 -22.09
N ARG A 459 16.75 7.27 -22.46
CA ARG A 459 16.98 7.64 -23.88
C ARG A 459 18.06 6.77 -24.53
N ALA A 460 19.11 6.41 -23.79
CA ALA A 460 20.17 5.56 -24.29
C ALA A 460 19.72 4.10 -24.47
N ALA A 461 18.82 3.61 -23.61
CA ALA A 461 18.34 2.23 -23.62
C ALA A 461 17.05 2.02 -24.45
N ALA A 462 16.32 3.08 -24.76
CA ALA A 462 15.06 3.04 -25.49
C ALA A 462 15.24 2.49 -26.91
N GLU A 463 14.59 1.35 -27.19
CA GLU A 463 14.53 0.76 -28.52
C GLU A 463 13.34 1.34 -29.29
N PRO A 464 13.54 2.15 -30.35
CA PRO A 464 12.43 2.75 -31.08
C PRO A 464 11.52 1.69 -31.68
N LEU A 465 10.21 1.85 -31.50
CA LEU A 465 9.21 0.95 -32.09
C LEU A 465 8.60 1.58 -33.35
N PRO A 466 8.38 0.80 -34.42
CA PRO A 466 7.61 1.26 -35.57
C PRO A 466 6.14 1.43 -35.19
N ASP A 467 5.30 1.78 -36.16
CA ASP A 467 3.86 1.80 -35.95
C ASP A 467 3.33 0.37 -35.65
N PRO A 468 2.35 0.18 -34.75
CA PRO A 468 1.77 -1.14 -34.50
C PRO A 468 1.17 -1.85 -35.72
N ASP A 469 0.81 -1.12 -36.78
CA ASP A 469 0.34 -1.74 -38.04
C ASP A 469 1.49 -2.24 -38.93
N ASP A 470 2.74 -1.88 -38.60
CA ASP A 470 3.92 -2.39 -39.29
C ASP A 470 4.16 -3.87 -38.91
N LEU A 471 4.51 -4.68 -39.93
CA LEU A 471 4.79 -6.10 -39.76
C LEU A 471 6.01 -6.35 -38.86
N ASP A 472 6.93 -5.39 -38.78
CA ASP A 472 8.15 -5.49 -37.99
C ASP A 472 7.94 -5.09 -36.51
N PHE A 473 6.80 -4.50 -36.13
CA PHE A 473 6.52 -4.13 -34.72
C PHE A 473 6.67 -5.32 -33.77
N GLY A 474 6.03 -6.45 -34.12
CA GLY A 474 6.06 -7.64 -33.29
C GLY A 474 7.46 -8.25 -33.14
N ALA A 475 8.37 -8.03 -34.09
CA ALA A 475 9.70 -8.65 -34.08
C ALA A 475 10.54 -8.24 -32.86
N ALA A 476 10.36 -7.03 -32.32
CA ALA A 476 11.03 -6.57 -31.11
C ALA A 476 10.74 -7.47 -29.89
N PHE A 477 9.60 -8.17 -29.91
CA PHE A 477 9.11 -9.01 -28.82
C PHE A 477 9.48 -10.48 -28.96
N ASP A 478 10.23 -10.87 -29.99
CA ASP A 478 10.73 -12.24 -30.15
C ASP A 478 11.53 -12.72 -28.92
N ARG A 479 12.16 -11.78 -28.20
CA ARG A 479 12.93 -12.03 -26.97
C ARG A 479 12.11 -12.57 -25.81
N TYR A 480 10.79 -12.36 -25.82
CA TYR A 480 9.85 -12.90 -24.82
C TYR A 480 9.19 -14.19 -25.31
N GLY A 481 9.47 -14.60 -26.55
CA GLY A 481 8.84 -15.73 -27.21
C GLY A 481 9.17 -17.09 -26.59
N THR A 482 10.23 -17.21 -25.78
CA THR A 482 10.54 -18.46 -25.07
C THR A 482 9.66 -18.69 -23.84
N ALA A 483 9.12 -17.63 -23.25
CA ALA A 483 8.25 -17.72 -22.07
C ALA A 483 7.01 -18.57 -22.36
N ARG A 484 6.53 -19.28 -21.34
CA ARG A 484 5.31 -20.08 -21.41
C ARG A 484 4.07 -19.19 -21.37
N VAL A 485 4.12 -18.10 -20.61
CA VAL A 485 3.05 -17.09 -20.53
C VAL A 485 3.64 -15.71 -20.76
N VAL A 486 3.02 -14.92 -21.64
CA VAL A 486 3.37 -13.51 -21.86
C VAL A 486 2.17 -12.68 -21.47
N LEU A 487 2.31 -11.83 -20.45
CA LEU A 487 1.28 -10.94 -19.95
C LEU A 487 1.50 -9.54 -20.52
N LEU A 488 0.53 -9.04 -21.26
CA LEU A 488 0.54 -7.74 -21.92
C LEU A 488 -0.45 -6.80 -21.23
N GLY A 489 0.12 -5.78 -20.60
CA GLY A 489 -0.61 -4.76 -19.86
C GLY A 489 -1.27 -3.70 -20.72
N GLU A 490 -1.95 -2.79 -20.04
CA GLU A 490 -2.33 -1.49 -20.56
C GLU A 490 -2.48 -0.52 -19.39
N ALA A 491 -1.95 0.70 -19.52
CA ALA A 491 -2.21 1.77 -18.54
C ALA A 491 -3.62 2.36 -18.67
N SER A 492 -4.36 2.00 -19.74
CA SER A 492 -5.79 2.27 -19.79
C SER A 492 -6.61 1.32 -20.66
N HIS A 493 -7.85 1.07 -20.26
CA HIS A 493 -8.77 0.19 -21.01
C HIS A 493 -9.34 0.80 -22.30
N GLY A 494 -9.18 2.11 -22.49
CA GLY A 494 -9.87 2.88 -23.52
C GLY A 494 -8.98 3.43 -24.63
N THR A 495 -7.76 2.92 -24.79
CA THR A 495 -6.73 3.47 -25.69
C THR A 495 -6.39 2.54 -26.85
N SER A 496 -6.54 3.03 -28.09
CA SER A 496 -6.42 2.24 -29.32
C SER A 496 -5.01 1.69 -29.56
N GLU A 497 -3.96 2.49 -29.32
CA GLU A 497 -2.58 2.08 -29.53
C GLU A 497 -2.20 0.86 -28.67
N PHE A 498 -2.73 0.75 -27.45
CA PHE A 498 -2.50 -0.40 -26.59
C PHE A 498 -3.13 -1.67 -27.17
N TYR A 499 -4.37 -1.62 -27.68
CA TYR A 499 -4.98 -2.77 -28.36
C TYR A 499 -4.22 -3.16 -29.64
N ARG A 500 -3.85 -2.19 -30.47
CA ARG A 500 -3.12 -2.45 -31.72
C ARG A 500 -1.74 -3.05 -31.46
N ALA A 501 -1.01 -2.54 -30.47
CA ALA A 501 0.27 -3.09 -30.06
C ALA A 501 0.14 -4.50 -29.48
N ARG A 502 -0.81 -4.72 -28.55
CA ARG A 502 -1.09 -6.06 -28.01
C ARG A 502 -1.45 -7.05 -29.12
N ALA A 503 -2.25 -6.63 -30.10
CA ALA A 503 -2.57 -7.43 -31.28
C ALA A 503 -1.32 -7.78 -32.08
N ALA A 504 -0.47 -6.80 -32.43
CA ALA A 504 0.75 -7.03 -33.21
C ALA A 504 1.73 -7.99 -32.51
N ILE A 505 1.94 -7.82 -31.20
CA ILE A 505 2.78 -8.70 -30.38
C ILE A 505 2.18 -10.12 -30.38
N THR A 506 0.89 -10.24 -30.11
CA THR A 506 0.20 -11.53 -30.03
C THR A 506 0.23 -12.27 -31.37
N ARG A 507 0.04 -11.58 -32.49
CA ARG A 507 0.19 -12.15 -33.84
C ARG A 507 1.57 -12.75 -34.03
N ARG A 508 2.63 -12.00 -33.68
CA ARG A 508 4.01 -12.49 -33.77
C ARG A 508 4.24 -13.72 -32.90
N LEU A 509 3.78 -13.71 -31.66
CA LEU A 509 3.94 -14.81 -30.71
C LEU A 509 3.23 -16.08 -31.20
N ILE A 510 2.03 -15.95 -31.78
CA ILE A 510 1.29 -17.06 -32.40
C ILE A 510 2.07 -17.61 -33.61
N GLU A 511 2.45 -16.74 -34.55
CA GLU A 511 3.04 -17.16 -35.82
C GLU A 511 4.45 -17.74 -35.70
N LYS A 512 5.25 -17.25 -34.75
CA LYS A 512 6.68 -17.59 -34.63
C LYS A 512 7.05 -18.40 -33.40
N HIS A 513 6.28 -18.28 -32.31
CA HIS A 513 6.67 -18.82 -31.00
C HIS A 513 5.68 -19.84 -30.44
N GLY A 514 4.69 -20.25 -31.23
CA GLY A 514 3.79 -21.36 -30.93
C GLY A 514 2.74 -21.06 -29.86
N PHE A 515 2.43 -19.78 -29.61
CA PHE A 515 1.35 -19.40 -28.72
C PHE A 515 0.00 -19.80 -29.31
N ASN A 516 -0.84 -20.43 -28.49
CA ASN A 516 -2.11 -21.01 -28.92
C ASN A 516 -3.30 -20.66 -28.03
N ILE A 517 -3.09 -19.80 -27.03
CA ILE A 517 -4.12 -19.24 -26.17
C ILE A 517 -3.94 -17.73 -26.13
N VAL A 518 -5.04 -17.00 -26.36
CA VAL A 518 -5.18 -15.58 -26.03
C VAL A 518 -6.20 -15.49 -24.91
N ALA A 519 -5.74 -15.18 -23.70
CA ALA A 519 -6.57 -15.04 -22.53
C ALA A 519 -6.77 -13.55 -22.22
N VAL A 520 -7.97 -13.12 -21.88
CA VAL A 520 -8.29 -11.70 -21.72
C VAL A 520 -9.02 -11.44 -20.39
N GLU A 521 -8.81 -10.27 -19.80
CA GLU A 521 -9.54 -9.73 -18.64
C GLU A 521 -10.99 -9.40 -19.02
N ALA A 522 -11.74 -10.44 -19.38
CA ALA A 522 -13.10 -10.37 -19.84
C ALA A 522 -13.91 -11.52 -19.24
N ASP A 523 -15.21 -11.30 -19.12
CA ASP A 523 -16.17 -12.33 -18.73
C ASP A 523 -16.02 -13.58 -19.59
N TRP A 524 -15.93 -14.73 -18.92
CA TRP A 524 -15.85 -16.04 -19.57
C TRP A 524 -16.89 -16.24 -20.69
N PRO A 525 -18.20 -16.09 -20.44
CA PRO A 525 -19.21 -16.45 -21.43
C PRO A 525 -19.31 -15.43 -22.58
N ASP A 526 -18.85 -14.19 -22.42
CA ASP A 526 -18.82 -13.18 -23.49
C ASP A 526 -17.61 -13.35 -24.40
N ALA A 527 -16.43 -13.63 -23.81
CA ALA A 527 -15.24 -13.98 -24.58
C ALA A 527 -15.45 -15.26 -25.41
N ALA A 528 -16.24 -16.22 -24.90
CA ALA A 528 -16.61 -17.43 -25.63
C ALA A 528 -17.37 -17.15 -26.95
N VAL A 529 -18.06 -16.00 -27.08
CA VAL A 529 -18.69 -15.60 -28.34
C VAL A 529 -17.63 -15.22 -29.38
N LEU A 530 -16.62 -14.44 -28.98
CA LEU A 530 -15.50 -14.09 -29.86
C LEU A 530 -14.66 -15.31 -30.21
N ASP A 531 -14.46 -16.23 -29.26
CA ASP A 531 -13.78 -17.51 -29.49
C ASP A 531 -14.47 -18.37 -30.55
N ARG A 532 -15.79 -18.51 -30.49
CA ARG A 532 -16.55 -19.25 -31.50
C ARG A 532 -16.35 -18.63 -32.89
N ARG A 533 -16.35 -17.29 -32.98
CA ARG A 533 -16.06 -16.59 -34.23
C ARG A 533 -14.62 -16.83 -34.69
N ALA A 534 -13.63 -16.71 -33.80
CA ALA A 534 -12.22 -16.92 -34.08
C ALA A 534 -11.89 -18.36 -34.47
N ARG A 535 -12.57 -19.36 -33.91
CA ARG A 535 -12.34 -20.78 -34.22
C ARG A 535 -13.29 -21.34 -35.27
N GLY A 536 -14.20 -20.53 -35.82
CA GLY A 536 -15.18 -20.93 -36.83
C GLY A 536 -16.18 -21.98 -36.33
N LEU A 537 -16.55 -21.89 -35.04
CA LEU A 537 -17.54 -22.76 -34.40
C LEU A 537 -18.97 -22.22 -34.62
N PRO A 538 -20.00 -23.07 -34.54
CA PRO A 538 -21.39 -22.63 -34.64
C PRO A 538 -21.74 -21.57 -33.58
N GLU A 539 -22.49 -20.54 -33.98
CA GLU A 539 -23.04 -19.56 -33.05
C GLU A 539 -24.00 -20.23 -32.05
N GLY A 540 -23.83 -19.89 -30.77
CA GLY A 540 -24.76 -20.29 -29.71
C GLY A 540 -26.02 -19.43 -29.74
N ARG A 541 -27.16 -20.00 -29.28
CA ARG A 541 -28.36 -19.20 -29.02
C ARG A 541 -28.16 -18.42 -27.73
N ARG A 542 -28.05 -17.09 -27.82
CA ARG A 542 -28.01 -16.19 -26.66
C ARG A 542 -29.15 -15.19 -26.69
N ASN A 543 -29.63 -14.83 -25.51
CA ASN A 543 -30.68 -13.81 -25.33
C ASN A 543 -30.10 -12.39 -25.31
N VAL A 544 -28.81 -12.25 -25.01
CA VAL A 544 -28.10 -10.98 -24.85
C VAL A 544 -26.83 -11.00 -25.72
N ALA A 545 -26.49 -9.86 -26.31
CA ALA A 545 -25.28 -9.73 -27.11
C ALA A 545 -24.03 -9.68 -26.21
N ALA A 546 -22.92 -10.25 -26.66
CA ALA A 546 -21.66 -10.17 -25.92
C ALA A 546 -21.20 -8.71 -25.72
N PHE A 547 -20.67 -8.44 -24.53
CA PHE A 547 -20.16 -7.15 -24.09
C PHE A 547 -21.21 -6.03 -24.18
N SER A 548 -22.47 -6.34 -23.85
CA SER A 548 -23.56 -5.36 -23.77
C SER A 548 -23.68 -4.68 -22.41
N ARG A 549 -22.93 -5.17 -21.41
CA ARG A 549 -22.86 -4.62 -20.05
C ARG A 549 -21.79 -3.53 -19.97
N PHE A 550 -21.85 -2.72 -18.94
CA PHE A 550 -20.81 -1.72 -18.68
C PHE A 550 -19.47 -2.41 -18.33
N PRO A 551 -18.33 -1.94 -18.90
CA PRO A 551 -18.19 -0.98 -19.99
C PRO A 551 -18.48 -1.61 -21.37
N THR A 552 -19.25 -0.93 -22.21
CA THR A 552 -19.69 -1.48 -23.51
C THR A 552 -18.68 -1.33 -24.64
N TRP A 553 -17.50 -0.74 -24.39
CA TRP A 553 -16.49 -0.42 -25.41
C TRP A 553 -15.17 -1.17 -25.25
N MET A 554 -14.85 -1.65 -24.04
CA MET A 554 -13.54 -2.22 -23.69
C MET A 554 -13.17 -3.39 -24.61
N TRP A 555 -14.03 -4.41 -24.71
CA TRP A 555 -13.82 -5.55 -25.61
C TRP A 555 -14.61 -5.45 -26.92
N ARG A 556 -15.45 -4.40 -27.05
CA ARG A 556 -16.34 -4.18 -28.20
C ARG A 556 -15.97 -2.89 -28.92
N ASN A 557 -14.80 -2.92 -29.51
CA ASN A 557 -14.24 -1.84 -30.32
C ASN A 557 -13.64 -2.40 -31.62
N ARG A 558 -13.27 -1.50 -32.54
CA ARG A 558 -12.70 -1.90 -33.83
C ARG A 558 -11.38 -2.66 -33.71
N ASP A 559 -10.49 -2.26 -32.80
CA ASP A 559 -9.16 -2.88 -32.67
C ASP A 559 -9.26 -4.36 -32.26
N VAL A 560 -10.17 -4.68 -31.34
CA VAL A 560 -10.49 -6.07 -30.96
C VAL A 560 -11.18 -6.82 -32.12
N ASP A 561 -12.11 -6.17 -32.81
CA ASP A 561 -12.82 -6.78 -33.95
C ASP A 561 -11.85 -7.17 -35.09
N ASP A 562 -10.90 -6.29 -35.42
CA ASP A 562 -9.84 -6.50 -36.39
C ASP A 562 -8.90 -7.62 -35.96
N PHE A 563 -8.53 -7.69 -34.69
CA PHE A 563 -7.74 -8.80 -34.15
C PHE A 563 -8.47 -10.15 -34.25
N ILE A 564 -9.75 -10.21 -33.88
CA ILE A 564 -10.54 -11.44 -33.98
C ILE A 564 -10.76 -11.84 -35.45
N ALA A 565 -10.93 -10.88 -36.36
CA ALA A 565 -11.01 -11.16 -37.79
C ALA A 565 -9.71 -11.80 -38.31
N TRP A 566 -8.55 -11.24 -37.95
CA TRP A 566 -7.25 -11.84 -38.25
C TRP A 566 -7.11 -13.24 -37.63
N LEU A 567 -7.51 -13.42 -36.36
CA LEU A 567 -7.39 -14.69 -35.65
C LEU A 567 -8.24 -15.78 -36.30
N ARG A 568 -9.44 -15.43 -36.78
CA ARG A 568 -10.30 -16.32 -37.57
C ARG A 568 -9.61 -16.75 -38.86
N ASP A 569 -9.04 -15.80 -39.59
CA ASP A 569 -8.40 -16.09 -40.87
C ASP A 569 -7.15 -16.97 -40.65
N HIS A 570 -6.34 -16.70 -39.62
CA HIS A 570 -5.24 -17.56 -39.19
C HIS A 570 -5.70 -18.98 -38.82
N ASN A 571 -6.72 -19.09 -37.97
CA ASN A 571 -7.28 -20.36 -37.53
C ASN A 571 -7.93 -21.17 -38.65
N SER A 572 -8.43 -20.52 -39.70
CA SER A 572 -9.07 -21.20 -40.83
C SER A 572 -8.09 -22.13 -41.57
N ALA A 573 -6.79 -21.81 -41.54
CA ALA A 573 -5.72 -22.62 -42.12
C ALA A 573 -5.27 -23.79 -41.21
N LEU A 574 -5.74 -23.85 -39.97
CA LEU A 574 -5.33 -24.83 -38.96
C LEU A 574 -6.43 -25.88 -38.71
N PRO A 575 -6.03 -27.14 -38.39
CA PRO A 575 -6.98 -28.14 -37.91
C PRO A 575 -7.53 -27.73 -36.53
N MET A 576 -8.74 -28.18 -36.20
CA MET A 576 -9.53 -27.68 -35.07
C MET A 576 -8.76 -27.69 -33.74
N GLU A 577 -8.01 -28.76 -33.49
CA GLU A 577 -7.22 -28.98 -32.27
C GLU A 577 -6.01 -28.05 -32.13
N LYS A 578 -5.55 -27.44 -33.24
CA LYS A 578 -4.44 -26.48 -33.27
C LYS A 578 -4.90 -25.03 -33.37
N ARG A 579 -6.20 -24.79 -33.52
CA ARG A 579 -6.73 -23.42 -33.59
C ARG A 579 -6.49 -22.70 -32.28
N VAL A 580 -5.97 -21.48 -32.40
CA VAL A 580 -5.74 -20.58 -31.28
C VAL A 580 -7.07 -20.26 -30.62
N ARG A 581 -7.10 -20.37 -29.30
CA ARG A 581 -8.27 -20.10 -28.45
C ARG A 581 -8.27 -18.65 -28.01
N PHE A 582 -9.45 -18.05 -27.92
CA PHE A 582 -9.66 -16.75 -27.27
C PHE A 582 -10.51 -16.98 -26.02
N GLN A 583 -10.05 -16.66 -24.82
CA GLN A 583 -10.73 -17.07 -23.58
C GLN A 583 -10.81 -15.92 -22.59
N GLY A 584 -11.94 -15.79 -21.91
CA GLY A 584 -12.09 -14.86 -20.79
C GLY A 584 -11.43 -15.43 -19.54
N LEU A 585 -11.03 -14.57 -18.62
CA LEU A 585 -10.47 -14.96 -17.32
C LEU A 585 -11.31 -14.49 -16.13
N ASP A 586 -12.16 -13.49 -16.34
CA ASP A 586 -12.77 -12.75 -15.25
C ASP A 586 -13.96 -13.50 -14.61
N ILE A 587 -14.27 -13.13 -13.37
CA ILE A 587 -15.23 -13.81 -12.51
C ILE A 587 -16.65 -13.26 -12.62
N TYR A 588 -16.86 -12.18 -13.37
CA TYR A 588 -18.18 -11.57 -13.56
C TYR A 588 -19.05 -12.38 -14.53
N SER A 589 -20.29 -11.92 -14.74
CA SER A 589 -21.31 -12.55 -15.58
C SER A 589 -21.89 -13.83 -14.96
N MET A 590 -22.34 -13.77 -13.70
CA MET A 590 -22.91 -14.93 -12.99
C MET A 590 -24.12 -15.51 -13.75
N PHE A 591 -25.08 -14.67 -14.14
CA PHE A 591 -26.34 -15.13 -14.73
C PHE A 591 -26.18 -15.61 -16.18
N ASN A 592 -25.27 -15.00 -16.93
CA ASN A 592 -24.87 -15.52 -18.24
C ASN A 592 -24.21 -16.90 -18.10
N SER A 593 -23.35 -17.08 -17.08
CA SER A 593 -22.71 -18.37 -16.81
C SER A 593 -23.71 -19.45 -16.38
N ILE A 594 -24.70 -19.11 -15.53
CA ILE A 594 -25.83 -20.01 -15.21
C ILE A 594 -26.55 -20.44 -16.48
N SER A 595 -26.82 -19.50 -17.39
CA SER A 595 -27.52 -19.79 -18.64
C SER A 595 -26.75 -20.76 -19.54
N GLU A 596 -25.43 -20.60 -19.66
CA GLU A 596 -24.58 -21.51 -20.44
C GLU A 596 -24.51 -22.91 -19.81
N VAL A 597 -24.40 -23.02 -18.47
CA VAL A 597 -24.45 -24.31 -17.75
C VAL A 597 -25.77 -25.03 -18.02
N LEU A 598 -26.89 -24.31 -17.90
CA LEU A 598 -28.22 -24.87 -18.11
C LEU A 598 -28.45 -25.28 -19.56
N ALA A 599 -27.98 -24.49 -20.53
CA ALA A 599 -28.07 -24.83 -21.96
C ALA A 599 -27.28 -26.10 -22.30
N TYR A 600 -26.08 -26.27 -21.72
CA TYR A 600 -25.31 -27.50 -21.85
C TYR A 600 -26.06 -28.69 -21.25
N LEU A 601 -26.54 -28.57 -20.01
CA LEU A 601 -27.26 -29.64 -19.33
C LEU A 601 -28.57 -30.00 -20.03
N ASP A 602 -29.35 -29.04 -20.52
CA ASP A 602 -30.59 -29.32 -21.25
C ASP A 602 -30.35 -30.17 -22.51
N ALA A 603 -29.20 -30.00 -23.17
CA ALA A 603 -28.83 -30.76 -24.36
C ALA A 603 -28.27 -32.16 -24.06
N HIS A 604 -27.67 -32.39 -22.89
CA HIS A 604 -26.92 -33.64 -22.61
C HIS A 604 -27.50 -34.46 -21.44
N ASP A 605 -28.08 -33.81 -20.42
CA ASP A 605 -28.74 -34.45 -19.28
C ASP A 605 -29.87 -33.55 -18.71
N PRO A 606 -31.10 -33.68 -19.27
CA PRO A 606 -32.25 -32.91 -18.81
C PRO A 606 -32.60 -33.13 -17.32
N THR A 607 -32.24 -34.28 -16.74
CA THR A 607 -32.49 -34.55 -15.31
C THR A 607 -31.54 -33.72 -14.44
N ALA A 608 -30.27 -33.65 -14.82
CA ALA A 608 -29.30 -32.77 -14.18
C ALA A 608 -29.65 -31.29 -14.41
N ALA A 609 -30.16 -30.92 -15.59
CA ALA A 609 -30.64 -29.56 -15.85
C ALA A 609 -31.76 -29.15 -14.88
N MET A 610 -32.73 -30.03 -14.63
CA MET A 610 -33.78 -29.80 -13.64
C MET A 610 -33.21 -29.63 -12.21
N ALA A 611 -32.20 -30.41 -11.83
CA ALA A 611 -31.53 -30.26 -10.54
C ALA A 611 -30.78 -28.94 -10.44
N ALA A 612 -30.01 -28.57 -11.47
CA ALA A 612 -29.28 -27.30 -11.53
C ALA A 612 -30.23 -26.09 -11.46
N ARG A 613 -31.38 -26.13 -12.13
CA ARG A 613 -32.42 -25.08 -12.01
C ARG A 613 -32.94 -24.92 -10.59
N ARG A 614 -33.09 -26.02 -9.83
CA ARG A 614 -33.47 -25.96 -8.41
C ARG A 614 -32.36 -25.37 -7.55
N HIS A 615 -31.11 -25.77 -7.78
CA HIS A 615 -29.95 -25.29 -7.03
C HIS A 615 -29.68 -23.80 -7.27
N TYR A 616 -29.73 -23.33 -8.52
CA TYR A 616 -29.60 -21.91 -8.85
C TYR A 616 -30.86 -21.08 -8.54
N GLY A 617 -31.98 -21.71 -8.18
CA GLY A 617 -33.25 -21.02 -7.93
C GLY A 617 -33.19 -19.97 -6.83
N CYS A 618 -32.27 -20.12 -5.86
CA CYS A 618 -32.08 -19.13 -4.80
C CYS A 618 -31.38 -17.84 -5.28
N LEU A 619 -30.68 -17.89 -6.41
CA LEU A 619 -30.02 -16.74 -7.05
C LEU A 619 -30.98 -15.96 -7.97
N ALA A 620 -32.08 -16.59 -8.41
CA ALA A 620 -33.03 -16.00 -9.36
C ALA A 620 -33.62 -14.64 -8.94
N PRO A 621 -33.94 -14.36 -7.65
CA PRO A 621 -34.42 -13.04 -7.23
C PRO A 621 -33.39 -11.92 -7.43
N TRP A 622 -32.11 -12.26 -7.56
CA TRP A 622 -30.99 -11.32 -7.62
C TRP A 622 -30.45 -11.12 -9.04
N ALA A 623 -31.10 -11.70 -10.06
CA ALA A 623 -30.64 -11.65 -11.45
C ALA A 623 -30.37 -10.24 -11.98
N ASN A 624 -31.15 -9.26 -11.53
CA ASN A 624 -31.04 -7.87 -11.98
C ASN A 624 -30.21 -6.99 -11.02
N GLU A 625 -29.96 -7.45 -9.79
CA GLU A 625 -29.17 -6.72 -8.77
C GLU A 625 -28.24 -7.68 -7.97
N PRO A 626 -27.19 -8.25 -8.59
CA PRO A 626 -26.32 -9.22 -7.91
C PRO A 626 -25.52 -8.59 -6.76
N ALA A 627 -25.21 -7.30 -6.83
CA ALA A 627 -24.63 -6.57 -5.70
C ALA A 627 -25.57 -6.54 -4.47
N ALA A 628 -26.89 -6.55 -4.66
CA ALA A 628 -27.86 -6.59 -3.56
C ALA A 628 -27.87 -7.94 -2.83
N TYR A 629 -27.55 -9.05 -3.54
CA TYR A 629 -27.36 -10.35 -2.92
C TYR A 629 -26.27 -10.31 -1.84
N GLY A 630 -25.14 -9.67 -2.12
CA GLY A 630 -24.05 -9.55 -1.15
C GLY A 630 -24.48 -8.83 0.13
N ARG A 631 -25.28 -7.75 0.05
CA ARG A 631 -25.85 -7.08 1.25
C ARG A 631 -26.80 -7.99 2.01
N ALA A 632 -27.66 -8.72 1.29
CA ALA A 632 -28.61 -9.64 1.89
C ALA A 632 -27.90 -10.78 2.63
N ALA A 633 -26.82 -11.31 2.06
CA ALA A 633 -26.01 -12.38 2.65
C ALA A 633 -25.34 -12.01 3.99
N LEU A 634 -25.19 -10.72 4.31
CA LEU A 634 -24.65 -10.23 5.60
C LEU A 634 -25.61 -10.39 6.78
N THR A 635 -26.90 -10.60 6.53
CA THR A 635 -27.90 -10.71 7.59
C THR A 635 -27.96 -12.15 8.10
N ARG A 636 -27.91 -12.36 9.43
CA ARG A 636 -28.00 -13.71 10.05
C ARG A 636 -29.20 -14.47 9.47
N GLY A 637 -28.92 -15.60 8.80
CA GLY A 637 -29.92 -16.48 8.20
C GLY A 637 -30.05 -16.44 6.66
N HIS A 638 -29.25 -15.62 5.95
CA HIS A 638 -29.41 -15.41 4.49
C HIS A 638 -28.25 -15.89 3.59
N ALA A 639 -27.23 -16.58 4.12
CA ALA A 639 -26.19 -17.26 3.32
C ALA A 639 -26.73 -18.55 2.66
N LEU A 640 -27.78 -18.41 1.85
CA LEU A 640 -28.63 -19.53 1.41
C LEU A 640 -28.14 -20.26 0.14
N CYS A 641 -27.19 -19.67 -0.62
CA CYS A 641 -26.88 -20.13 -1.98
C CYS A 641 -25.48 -20.75 -2.17
N GLU A 642 -24.55 -20.61 -1.23
CA GLU A 642 -23.18 -21.12 -1.37
C GLU A 642 -23.16 -22.63 -1.62
N GLU A 643 -23.83 -23.40 -0.75
CA GLU A 643 -23.91 -24.86 -0.89
C GLU A 643 -24.57 -25.25 -2.21
N ALA A 644 -25.62 -24.53 -2.63
CA ALA A 644 -26.36 -24.82 -3.85
C ALA A 644 -25.54 -24.52 -5.12
N ALA A 645 -24.85 -23.37 -5.18
CA ALA A 645 -23.99 -23.00 -6.30
C ALA A 645 -22.80 -23.97 -6.43
N THR A 646 -22.15 -24.29 -5.31
CA THR A 646 -21.05 -25.26 -5.25
C THR A 646 -21.51 -26.67 -5.62
N ARG A 647 -22.74 -27.05 -5.25
CA ARG A 647 -23.30 -28.38 -5.56
C ARG A 647 -23.37 -28.64 -7.07
N VAL A 648 -23.78 -27.65 -7.87
CA VAL A 648 -23.85 -27.82 -9.34
C VAL A 648 -22.46 -28.06 -9.92
N LEU A 649 -21.45 -27.32 -9.46
CA LEU A 649 -20.05 -27.54 -9.85
C LEU A 649 -19.57 -28.95 -9.46
N VAL A 650 -19.79 -29.38 -8.22
CA VAL A 650 -19.42 -30.71 -7.75
C VAL A 650 -20.11 -31.81 -8.56
N ASP A 651 -21.39 -31.65 -8.88
CA ASP A 651 -22.14 -32.63 -9.66
C ASP A 651 -21.61 -32.74 -11.10
N LEU A 652 -21.19 -31.62 -11.72
CA LEU A 652 -20.53 -31.62 -13.02
C LEU A 652 -19.15 -32.29 -12.97
N LEU A 653 -18.31 -31.92 -11.99
CA LEU A 653 -16.97 -32.50 -11.82
C LEU A 653 -17.02 -34.01 -11.53
N THR A 654 -18.01 -34.47 -10.75
CA THR A 654 -18.18 -35.91 -10.46
C THR A 654 -18.46 -36.73 -11.74
N ARG A 655 -18.92 -36.10 -12.82
CA ARG A 655 -19.27 -36.74 -14.10
C ARG A 655 -18.16 -36.67 -15.15
N GLU A 656 -17.06 -35.97 -14.84
CA GLU A 656 -15.94 -35.62 -15.70
C GLU A 656 -15.38 -36.81 -16.49
N LEU A 657 -15.14 -37.96 -15.83
CA LEU A 657 -14.56 -39.14 -16.47
C LEU A 657 -15.41 -39.72 -17.63
N SER A 658 -16.74 -39.56 -17.60
CA SER A 658 -17.66 -40.14 -18.59
C SER A 658 -18.04 -39.19 -19.74
N GLN A 659 -17.99 -37.88 -19.48
CA GLN A 659 -18.40 -36.83 -20.43
C GLN A 659 -17.20 -36.16 -21.12
N ALA A 660 -16.05 -36.01 -20.44
CA ALA A 660 -14.84 -35.44 -21.05
C ALA A 660 -14.36 -36.24 -22.28
N ARG A 661 -14.65 -37.55 -22.33
CA ARG A 661 -14.36 -38.43 -23.48
C ARG A 661 -15.28 -38.22 -24.70
N ARG A 662 -16.44 -37.57 -24.55
CA ARG A 662 -17.41 -37.38 -25.65
C ARG A 662 -17.46 -35.95 -26.18
N ASP A 663 -17.40 -34.95 -25.29
CA ASP A 663 -17.67 -33.54 -25.62
C ASP A 663 -16.61 -32.55 -25.08
N GLY A 664 -15.35 -32.99 -24.93
CA GLY A 664 -14.23 -32.32 -24.24
C GLY A 664 -14.29 -30.79 -24.12
N ASP A 665 -14.26 -30.04 -25.23
CA ASP A 665 -14.31 -28.56 -25.22
C ASP A 665 -15.62 -27.98 -24.69
N ARG A 666 -16.77 -28.59 -25.01
CA ARG A 666 -18.10 -28.12 -24.52
C ARG A 666 -18.31 -28.45 -23.05
N PHE A 667 -17.82 -29.61 -22.61
CA PHE A 667 -17.86 -29.97 -21.20
C PHE A 667 -16.95 -29.06 -20.37
N PHE A 668 -15.73 -28.78 -20.86
CA PHE A 668 -14.82 -27.82 -20.23
C PHE A 668 -15.45 -26.43 -20.10
N ASP A 669 -16.07 -25.92 -21.17
CA ASP A 669 -16.80 -24.65 -21.16
C ASP A 669 -17.92 -24.63 -20.10
N ALA A 670 -18.73 -25.70 -20.02
CA ALA A 670 -19.79 -25.81 -19.01
C ALA A 670 -19.25 -25.88 -17.57
N VAL A 671 -18.18 -26.64 -17.34
CA VAL A 671 -17.51 -26.69 -16.02
C VAL A 671 -16.94 -25.33 -15.65
N GLN A 672 -16.34 -24.63 -16.59
CA GLN A 672 -15.77 -23.31 -16.31
C GLN A 672 -16.83 -22.28 -15.97
N ASN A 673 -17.95 -22.25 -16.72
CA ASN A 673 -19.10 -21.43 -16.35
C ASN A 673 -19.62 -21.79 -14.93
N ALA A 674 -19.65 -23.06 -14.55
CA ALA A 674 -20.04 -23.44 -13.18
C ALA A 674 -19.04 -22.96 -12.11
N ARG A 675 -17.72 -22.92 -12.42
CA ARG A 675 -16.70 -22.32 -11.55
C ARG A 675 -16.88 -20.81 -11.42
N VAL A 676 -17.19 -20.11 -12.50
CA VAL A 676 -17.52 -18.67 -12.48
C VAL A 676 -18.72 -18.43 -11.57
N VAL A 677 -19.80 -19.22 -11.67
CA VAL A 677 -20.96 -19.04 -10.78
C VAL A 677 -20.61 -19.23 -9.30
N ALA A 678 -19.86 -20.28 -8.96
CA ALA A 678 -19.43 -20.52 -7.58
C ALA A 678 -18.48 -19.42 -7.06
N GLY A 679 -17.55 -18.97 -7.91
CA GLY A 679 -16.61 -17.90 -7.61
C GLY A 679 -17.31 -16.54 -7.43
N ALA A 680 -18.23 -16.20 -8.33
CA ALA A 680 -18.99 -14.96 -8.31
C ALA A 680 -19.90 -14.85 -7.07
N GLU A 681 -20.53 -15.96 -6.64
CA GLU A 681 -21.33 -15.96 -5.40
C GLU A 681 -20.47 -15.58 -4.20
N ARG A 682 -19.31 -16.23 -4.09
CA ARG A 682 -18.34 -15.94 -3.03
C ARG A 682 -17.83 -14.51 -3.13
N TYR A 683 -17.52 -14.03 -4.34
CA TYR A 683 -17.09 -12.66 -4.60
C TYR A 683 -18.10 -11.64 -4.05
N TYR A 684 -19.38 -11.76 -4.41
CA TYR A 684 -20.41 -10.82 -3.95
C TYR A 684 -20.62 -10.84 -2.43
N ARG A 685 -20.37 -11.99 -1.78
CA ARG A 685 -20.43 -12.09 -0.33
C ARG A 685 -19.25 -11.39 0.35
N VAL A 686 -18.02 -11.56 -0.14
CA VAL A 686 -16.81 -10.97 0.45
C VAL A 686 -16.63 -9.49 0.10
N MET A 687 -17.24 -9.03 -0.99
CA MET A 687 -17.24 -7.64 -1.44
C MET A 687 -17.58 -6.61 -0.34
N TYR A 688 -18.38 -6.99 0.66
CA TYR A 688 -18.79 -6.10 1.75
C TYR A 688 -17.92 -6.21 3.02
N PHE A 689 -16.95 -7.13 3.07
CA PHE A 689 -16.06 -7.36 4.22
C PHE A 689 -14.66 -6.74 4.05
N GLY A 690 -14.20 -6.47 2.82
CA GLY A 690 -12.94 -5.76 2.56
C GLY A 690 -12.55 -5.68 1.08
N SER A 691 -11.91 -4.58 0.67
CA SER A 691 -11.48 -4.35 -0.72
C SER A 691 -10.40 -5.35 -1.16
N ALA A 692 -9.40 -5.61 -0.32
CA ALA A 692 -8.29 -6.52 -0.63
C ALA A 692 -8.74 -7.99 -0.78
N GLU A 693 -9.70 -8.46 0.02
CA GLU A 693 -10.18 -9.85 -0.05
C GLU A 693 -10.93 -10.14 -1.36
N SER A 694 -11.79 -9.19 -1.78
CA SER A 694 -12.51 -9.30 -3.05
C SER A 694 -11.58 -9.17 -4.26
N TRP A 695 -10.59 -8.27 -4.18
CA TRP A 695 -9.52 -8.13 -5.18
C TRP A 695 -8.73 -9.43 -5.33
N ASN A 696 -8.18 -9.95 -4.23
CA ASN A 696 -7.36 -11.16 -4.22
C ASN A 696 -8.13 -12.36 -4.75
N LEU A 697 -9.43 -12.46 -4.44
CA LEU A 697 -10.29 -13.52 -4.94
C LEU A 697 -10.47 -13.44 -6.47
N ARG A 698 -10.65 -12.24 -7.02
CA ARG A 698 -10.78 -12.01 -8.47
C ARG A 698 -9.49 -12.39 -9.22
N ASP A 699 -8.34 -11.88 -8.79
CA ASP A 699 -7.08 -12.15 -9.47
C ASP A 699 -6.63 -13.61 -9.31
N THR A 700 -6.91 -14.23 -8.15
CA THR A 700 -6.72 -15.69 -7.98
C THR A 700 -7.62 -16.46 -8.95
N HIS A 701 -8.87 -16.04 -9.15
CA HIS A 701 -9.77 -16.69 -10.10
C HIS A 701 -9.24 -16.58 -11.54
N MET A 702 -8.77 -15.40 -11.96
CA MET A 702 -8.19 -15.20 -13.29
C MET A 702 -6.97 -16.11 -13.50
N PHE A 703 -6.09 -16.19 -12.51
CA PHE A 703 -4.91 -17.05 -12.56
C PHE A 703 -5.27 -18.55 -12.62
N GLU A 704 -6.18 -19.02 -11.77
CA GLU A 704 -6.63 -20.42 -11.78
C GLU A 704 -7.35 -20.79 -13.09
N THR A 705 -8.13 -19.86 -13.65
CA THR A 705 -8.76 -20.04 -14.96
C THR A 705 -7.72 -20.16 -16.06
N LEU A 706 -6.67 -19.33 -16.04
CA LEU A 706 -5.56 -19.43 -16.97
C LEU A 706 -4.87 -20.81 -16.89
N LYS A 707 -4.57 -21.30 -15.67
CA LYS A 707 -3.99 -22.64 -15.47
C LYS A 707 -4.88 -23.72 -16.08
N GLN A 708 -6.18 -23.68 -15.80
CA GLN A 708 -7.14 -24.66 -16.29
C GLN A 708 -7.26 -24.65 -17.82
N VAL A 709 -7.25 -23.47 -18.45
CA VAL A 709 -7.24 -23.33 -19.91
C VAL A 709 -5.97 -23.91 -20.51
N MET A 710 -4.81 -23.65 -19.90
CA MET A 710 -3.53 -24.19 -20.36
C MET A 710 -3.46 -25.71 -20.20
N GLU A 711 -3.91 -26.25 -19.07
CA GLU A 711 -4.00 -27.69 -18.82
C GLU A 711 -4.92 -28.38 -19.85
N HIS A 712 -6.08 -27.78 -20.13
CA HIS A 712 -7.03 -28.29 -21.12
C HIS A 712 -6.49 -28.22 -22.55
N ALA A 713 -5.72 -27.18 -22.88
CA ALA A 713 -5.06 -27.07 -24.18
C ALA A 713 -3.85 -28.02 -24.33
N GLY A 714 -3.27 -28.48 -23.21
CA GLY A 714 -2.21 -29.48 -23.15
C GLY A 714 -0.90 -28.96 -22.53
N SER A 715 0.01 -29.87 -22.19
CA SER A 715 1.25 -29.53 -21.46
C SER A 715 2.21 -28.60 -22.21
N SER A 716 2.12 -28.53 -23.55
CA SER A 716 2.90 -27.61 -24.38
C SER A 716 2.19 -26.29 -24.68
N ALA A 717 1.05 -26.02 -24.06
CA ALA A 717 0.28 -24.81 -24.31
C ALA A 717 1.01 -23.56 -23.83
N LYS A 718 0.89 -22.49 -24.62
CA LYS A 718 1.48 -21.18 -24.35
C LYS A 718 0.44 -20.09 -24.52
N ALA A 719 0.39 -19.17 -23.57
CA ALA A 719 -0.68 -18.20 -23.45
C ALA A 719 -0.16 -16.76 -23.52
N VAL A 720 -0.87 -15.93 -24.26
CA VAL A 720 -0.75 -14.47 -24.15
C VAL A 720 -1.94 -13.98 -23.33
N VAL A 721 -1.69 -13.20 -22.28
CA VAL A 721 -2.71 -12.63 -21.40
C VAL A 721 -2.84 -11.14 -21.69
N TRP A 722 -4.05 -10.63 -21.94
CA TRP A 722 -4.32 -9.20 -22.04
C TRP A 722 -5.15 -8.77 -20.83
N ALA A 723 -4.56 -7.95 -19.98
CA ALA A 723 -5.23 -7.38 -18.82
C ALA A 723 -4.63 -6.01 -18.49
N HIS A 724 -5.23 -5.27 -17.57
CA HIS A 724 -4.71 -3.98 -17.15
C HIS A 724 -3.34 -4.09 -16.47
N ASN A 725 -2.53 -3.02 -16.48
CA ASN A 725 -1.23 -2.97 -15.77
C ASN A 725 -1.36 -3.34 -14.27
N SER A 726 -2.47 -2.97 -13.64
CA SER A 726 -2.78 -3.33 -12.24
C SER A 726 -2.90 -4.84 -12.00
N HIS A 727 -3.22 -5.61 -13.04
CA HIS A 727 -3.35 -7.07 -12.99
C HIS A 727 -2.06 -7.78 -13.38
N ILE A 728 -1.31 -7.27 -14.36
CA ILE A 728 -0.20 -8.02 -14.97
C ILE A 728 1.19 -7.75 -14.42
N GLY A 729 1.43 -6.61 -13.77
CA GLY A 729 2.73 -6.32 -13.15
C GLY A 729 2.94 -7.16 -11.88
N ASP A 730 4.15 -7.24 -11.34
CA ASP A 730 4.37 -7.87 -10.04
C ASP A 730 3.87 -6.98 -8.90
N ALA A 731 2.72 -7.31 -8.29
CA ALA A 731 2.12 -6.51 -7.23
C ALA A 731 3.01 -6.33 -5.98
N ARG A 732 4.01 -7.20 -5.75
CA ARG A 732 4.86 -7.16 -4.54
C ARG A 732 5.71 -5.90 -4.44
N VAL A 733 5.89 -5.18 -5.55
CA VAL A 733 6.67 -3.95 -5.64
C VAL A 733 5.82 -2.71 -5.96
N THR A 734 4.50 -2.82 -5.80
CA THR A 734 3.55 -1.72 -5.96
C THR A 734 2.82 -1.44 -4.64
N ASP A 735 2.18 -0.27 -4.51
CA ASP A 735 1.36 0.03 -3.32
C ASP A 735 0.23 -1.00 -3.11
N MET A 736 -0.22 -1.69 -4.15
CA MET A 736 -1.24 -2.74 -4.05
C MET A 736 -0.73 -3.88 -3.16
N GLY A 737 0.42 -4.46 -3.47
CA GLY A 737 1.00 -5.52 -2.65
C GLY A 737 1.58 -5.01 -1.33
N VAL A 738 2.28 -3.88 -1.35
CA VAL A 738 3.01 -3.38 -0.18
C VAL A 738 2.06 -2.80 0.88
N ASN A 739 1.10 -1.97 0.48
CA ASN A 739 0.28 -1.18 1.39
C ASN A 739 -1.15 -1.72 1.55
N ARG A 740 -1.71 -2.38 0.52
CA ARG A 740 -3.11 -2.84 0.53
C ARG A 740 -3.27 -4.35 0.76
N GLY A 741 -2.17 -5.12 0.67
CA GLY A 741 -2.23 -6.59 0.76
C GLY A 741 -2.94 -7.24 -0.43
N GLU A 742 -2.96 -6.53 -1.56
CA GLU A 742 -3.56 -6.95 -2.82
C GLU A 742 -2.54 -7.73 -3.66
N LEU A 743 -2.90 -8.92 -4.12
CA LEU A 743 -2.12 -9.71 -5.10
C LEU A 743 -2.72 -9.53 -6.49
N ASN A 744 -1.97 -9.89 -7.52
CA ASN A 744 -2.49 -9.88 -8.89
C ASN A 744 -2.04 -11.08 -9.72
N ILE A 745 -2.67 -11.29 -10.89
CA ILE A 745 -2.32 -12.40 -11.79
C ILE A 745 -0.85 -12.34 -12.25
N GLY A 746 -0.26 -11.16 -12.42
CA GLY A 746 1.16 -10.98 -12.74
C GLY A 746 2.10 -11.59 -11.71
N GLN A 747 1.90 -11.25 -10.44
CA GLN A 747 2.61 -11.86 -9.31
C GLN A 747 2.40 -13.37 -9.28
N LEU A 748 1.15 -13.85 -9.39
CA LEU A 748 0.85 -15.29 -9.32
C LEU A 748 1.51 -16.08 -10.47
N CYS A 749 1.53 -15.51 -11.68
CA CYS A 749 2.23 -16.08 -12.82
C CYS A 749 3.73 -16.17 -12.57
N ARG A 750 4.33 -15.13 -11.97
CA ARG A 750 5.75 -15.12 -11.60
C ARG A 750 6.05 -16.16 -10.51
N GLU A 751 5.19 -16.32 -9.52
CA GLU A 751 5.36 -17.28 -8.44
C GLU A 751 5.25 -18.74 -8.91
N GLU A 752 4.38 -19.02 -9.89
CA GLU A 752 4.17 -20.36 -10.44
C GLU A 752 5.18 -20.73 -11.53
N TRP A 753 5.48 -19.80 -12.44
CA TRP A 753 6.27 -20.08 -13.66
C TRP A 753 7.64 -19.40 -13.67
N GLY A 754 7.96 -18.54 -12.69
CA GLY A 754 9.27 -17.87 -12.62
C GLY A 754 9.59 -17.10 -13.90
N ASP A 755 10.76 -17.37 -14.48
CA ASP A 755 11.21 -16.74 -15.72
C ASP A 755 10.44 -17.20 -16.97
N ASP A 756 9.64 -18.27 -16.88
CA ASP A 756 8.72 -18.67 -17.94
C ASP A 756 7.44 -17.82 -17.99
N ALA A 757 7.29 -16.82 -17.11
CA ALA A 757 6.29 -15.75 -17.19
C ALA A 757 6.98 -14.42 -17.54
N ALA A 758 6.60 -13.82 -18.67
CA ALA A 758 7.09 -12.50 -19.08
C ALA A 758 6.00 -11.44 -18.87
N LEU A 759 6.27 -10.39 -18.09
CA LEU A 759 5.35 -9.30 -17.74
C LEU A 759 5.72 -8.04 -18.52
N ILE A 760 4.81 -7.52 -19.34
CA ILE A 760 5.09 -6.38 -20.22
C ILE A 760 4.07 -5.27 -19.98
N GLY A 761 4.50 -4.19 -19.35
CA GLY A 761 3.68 -3.01 -19.05
C GLY A 761 3.60 -2.04 -20.23
N PHE A 762 2.56 -1.20 -20.24
CA PHE A 762 2.36 -0.17 -21.27
C PHE A 762 2.07 1.18 -20.61
N GLY A 763 2.54 2.28 -21.20
CA GLY A 763 2.34 3.63 -20.64
C GLY A 763 2.12 4.70 -21.71
N THR A 764 1.57 5.84 -21.27
CA THR A 764 1.41 7.04 -22.11
C THR A 764 1.55 8.33 -21.30
N HIS A 765 2.04 9.39 -21.94
CA HIS A 765 2.13 10.72 -21.31
C HIS A 765 0.79 11.46 -21.41
N ALA A 766 0.20 11.55 -22.61
CA ALA A 766 -1.03 12.30 -22.86
C ALA A 766 -1.82 11.72 -24.05
N GLY A 767 -3.01 12.25 -24.34
CA GLY A 767 -3.81 11.76 -25.46
C GLY A 767 -5.30 11.84 -25.19
N THR A 768 -6.06 10.89 -25.74
CA THR A 768 -7.46 10.68 -25.41
C THR A 768 -7.73 9.22 -25.01
N VAL A 769 -8.76 9.02 -24.19
CA VAL A 769 -9.18 7.70 -23.69
C VAL A 769 -10.70 7.60 -23.72
N ALA A 770 -11.23 6.42 -24.08
CA ALA A 770 -12.64 6.10 -23.93
C ALA A 770 -12.90 5.60 -22.49
N CYS A 771 -13.76 6.30 -21.76
CA CYS A 771 -14.01 6.06 -20.32
C CYS A 771 -15.38 6.57 -19.91
N ALA A 772 -15.82 6.31 -18.68
CA ALA A 772 -16.97 6.98 -18.07
C ALA A 772 -16.57 7.85 -16.87
N SER A 773 -17.42 8.81 -16.50
CA SER A 773 -17.27 9.59 -15.26
C SER A 773 -17.64 8.80 -14.00
N ASP A 774 -18.65 7.96 -14.09
CA ASP A 774 -19.22 7.17 -13.00
C ASP A 774 -19.51 5.74 -13.49
N TRP A 775 -19.60 4.79 -12.55
CA TRP A 775 -20.06 3.44 -12.84
C TRP A 775 -21.44 3.49 -13.50
N ASP A 776 -21.63 2.67 -14.54
CA ASP A 776 -22.82 2.66 -15.40
C ASP A 776 -23.10 3.97 -16.14
N GLY A 777 -22.17 4.92 -16.08
CA GLY A 777 -22.22 6.16 -16.85
C GLY A 777 -22.07 5.92 -18.35
N PRO A 778 -22.51 6.88 -19.18
CA PRO A 778 -22.28 6.81 -20.62
C PRO A 778 -20.78 6.82 -20.94
N MET A 779 -20.40 6.17 -22.03
CA MET A 779 -19.05 6.30 -22.57
C MET A 779 -18.80 7.74 -23.04
N GLU A 780 -17.66 8.28 -22.65
CA GLU A 780 -17.12 9.58 -23.00
C GLU A 780 -15.72 9.41 -23.61
N ILE A 781 -15.30 10.36 -24.44
CA ILE A 781 -13.91 10.49 -24.85
C ILE A 781 -13.33 11.65 -24.04
N LYS A 782 -12.37 11.36 -23.16
CA LYS A 782 -11.71 12.37 -22.32
C LYS A 782 -10.26 12.55 -22.70
N ALA A 783 -9.74 13.75 -22.48
CA ALA A 783 -8.33 14.03 -22.62
C ALA A 783 -7.57 13.45 -21.42
N VAL A 784 -6.53 12.66 -21.69
CA VAL A 784 -5.60 12.19 -20.67
C VAL A 784 -4.71 13.35 -20.27
N ARG A 785 -4.63 13.65 -18.97
CA ARG A 785 -3.77 14.73 -18.46
C ARG A 785 -2.31 14.42 -18.76
N PRO A 786 -1.47 15.42 -19.05
CA PRO A 786 -0.02 15.23 -19.10
C PRO A 786 0.50 14.54 -17.83
N SER A 787 1.52 13.69 -17.98
CA SER A 787 2.11 12.97 -16.84
C SER A 787 2.63 13.92 -15.77
N ARG A 788 2.56 13.46 -14.52
CA ARG A 788 3.00 14.25 -13.37
C ARG A 788 4.53 14.23 -13.28
N ALA A 789 5.13 15.33 -12.86
CA ALA A 789 6.59 15.43 -12.74
C ALA A 789 7.23 14.37 -11.81
N ASP A 790 6.47 13.80 -10.88
CA ASP A 790 6.89 12.76 -9.92
C ASP A 790 6.56 11.32 -10.37
N SER A 791 6.25 11.12 -11.66
CA SER A 791 5.82 9.82 -12.21
C SER A 791 6.83 9.19 -13.17
N HIS A 792 6.76 7.87 -13.35
CA HIS A 792 7.55 7.15 -14.37
C HIS A 792 7.24 7.67 -15.78
N GLU A 793 5.99 8.02 -16.04
CA GLU A 793 5.58 8.56 -17.34
C GLU A 793 6.22 9.93 -17.64
N ALA A 794 6.60 10.73 -16.63
CA ALA A 794 7.29 12.00 -16.87
C ALA A 794 8.74 11.82 -17.27
N ILE A 795 9.47 10.88 -16.66
CA ILE A 795 10.84 10.58 -17.07
C ILE A 795 10.89 9.88 -18.44
N PHE A 796 9.86 9.10 -18.79
CA PHE A 796 9.71 8.55 -20.15
C PHE A 796 9.42 9.62 -21.19
N HIS A 797 8.52 10.55 -20.89
CA HIS A 797 8.30 11.73 -21.74
C HIS A 797 9.58 12.57 -21.90
N GLY A 798 10.31 12.81 -20.79
CA GLY A 798 11.55 13.58 -20.78
C GLY A 798 12.73 12.91 -21.50
N ALA A 799 12.77 11.57 -21.53
CA ALA A 799 13.70 10.81 -22.35
C ALA A 799 13.48 11.08 -23.85
N GLY A 800 12.24 11.36 -24.24
CA GLY A 800 11.86 11.69 -25.61
C GLY A 800 11.73 10.45 -26.51
N GLY A 801 11.18 10.67 -27.71
CA GLY A 801 10.80 9.60 -28.63
C GLY A 801 9.30 9.34 -28.61
N GLU A 802 8.72 9.12 -29.79
CA GLU A 802 7.26 8.94 -29.92
C GLU A 802 6.81 7.60 -29.34
N ARG A 803 7.57 6.53 -29.59
CA ARG A 803 7.26 5.15 -29.19
C ARG A 803 8.54 4.34 -29.03
N PHE A 804 8.66 3.58 -27.94
CA PHE A 804 9.82 2.72 -27.70
C PHE A 804 9.50 1.54 -26.79
N LEU A 805 10.38 0.55 -26.81
CA LEU A 805 10.43 -0.58 -25.87
C LEU A 805 11.63 -0.39 -24.94
N LEU A 806 11.40 -0.66 -23.65
CA LEU A 806 12.45 -0.85 -22.65
C LEU A 806 12.51 -2.32 -22.27
N ASP A 807 13.71 -2.90 -22.26
CA ASP A 807 13.97 -4.25 -21.79
C ASP A 807 14.45 -4.18 -20.34
N LEU A 808 13.58 -4.56 -19.42
CA LEU A 808 13.80 -4.45 -17.98
C LEU A 808 14.29 -5.75 -17.38
N ARG A 809 14.54 -6.81 -18.16
CA ARG A 809 14.98 -8.10 -17.61
C ARG A 809 16.32 -7.97 -16.86
N PRO A 810 16.49 -8.67 -15.73
CA PRO A 810 17.76 -8.67 -15.00
C PRO A 810 18.95 -9.05 -15.89
N GLY A 811 20.04 -8.29 -15.81
CA GLY A 811 21.27 -8.54 -16.57
C GLY A 811 21.27 -8.10 -18.04
N VAL A 812 20.20 -7.46 -18.53
CA VAL A 812 20.17 -6.86 -19.88
C VAL A 812 20.76 -5.45 -19.86
N ASP A 813 20.21 -4.57 -19.03
CA ASP A 813 20.70 -3.20 -18.83
C ASP A 813 20.54 -2.81 -17.35
N ASP A 814 21.61 -3.03 -16.57
CA ASP A 814 21.61 -2.73 -15.13
C ASP A 814 21.51 -1.23 -14.84
N ALA A 815 21.98 -0.37 -15.76
CA ALA A 815 21.90 1.07 -15.60
C ALA A 815 20.44 1.55 -15.77
N LEU A 816 19.73 1.05 -16.78
CA LEU A 816 18.30 1.28 -16.96
C LEU A 816 17.50 0.76 -15.76
N ARG A 817 17.78 -0.46 -15.30
CA ARG A 817 17.10 -1.03 -14.13
C ARG A 817 17.32 -0.17 -12.89
N ALA A 818 18.55 0.28 -12.63
CA ALA A 818 18.85 1.18 -11.52
C ALA A 818 18.15 2.55 -11.65
N ALA A 819 18.05 3.10 -12.86
CA ALA A 819 17.31 4.34 -13.10
C ALA A 819 15.80 4.22 -12.81
N LEU A 820 15.27 2.99 -12.86
CA LEU A 820 13.86 2.64 -12.64
C LEU A 820 13.63 1.82 -11.36
N SER A 821 14.60 1.79 -10.44
CA SER A 821 14.47 1.09 -9.15
C SER A 821 13.89 1.97 -8.05
N GLU A 822 13.83 3.28 -8.24
CA GLU A 822 13.20 4.19 -7.30
C GLU A 822 11.67 4.08 -7.36
N PRO A 823 10.97 4.01 -6.21
CA PRO A 823 9.51 4.10 -6.18
C PRO A 823 9.05 5.44 -6.76
N ARG A 824 8.24 5.39 -7.82
CA ARG A 824 7.57 6.56 -8.39
C ARG A 824 6.11 6.25 -8.67
N LEU A 825 5.33 7.29 -8.90
CA LEU A 825 3.95 7.12 -9.35
C LEU A 825 3.92 6.47 -10.75
N GLU A 826 3.11 5.44 -10.90
CA GLU A 826 2.67 4.87 -12.19
C GLU A 826 1.17 5.12 -12.35
N ARG A 827 0.75 5.39 -13.59
CA ARG A 827 -0.62 5.69 -13.96
C ARG A 827 -1.43 4.44 -14.27
N TYR A 828 -2.65 4.40 -13.75
CA TYR A 828 -3.64 3.33 -13.95
C TYR A 828 -4.99 3.98 -14.25
N ILE A 829 -5.45 3.96 -15.51
CA ILE A 829 -6.75 4.50 -15.92
C ILE A 829 -7.65 3.36 -16.38
N GLY A 830 -8.52 2.87 -15.50
CA GLY A 830 -9.45 1.82 -15.85
C GLY A 830 -10.66 2.36 -16.64
N VAL A 831 -11.82 1.75 -16.41
CA VAL A 831 -13.05 2.08 -17.15
C VAL A 831 -13.65 3.44 -16.73
N ILE A 832 -13.31 3.88 -15.52
CA ILE A 832 -13.64 5.19 -14.96
C ILE A 832 -12.42 6.09 -15.04
N TYR A 833 -12.59 7.31 -15.55
CA TYR A 833 -11.53 8.31 -15.54
C TYR A 833 -12.05 9.67 -15.08
N ARG A 834 -11.45 10.19 -14.01
CA ARG A 834 -11.73 11.50 -13.42
C ARG A 834 -10.45 12.35 -13.42
N PRO A 835 -10.22 13.16 -14.47
CA PRO A 835 -9.05 14.04 -14.57
C PRO A 835 -8.84 14.92 -13.33
N GLU A 836 -9.94 15.32 -12.68
CA GLU A 836 -9.95 16.22 -11.53
C GLU A 836 -9.33 15.57 -10.28
N THR A 837 -9.45 14.26 -10.13
CA THR A 837 -8.95 13.49 -8.98
C THR A 837 -7.81 12.54 -9.33
N GLU A 838 -7.23 12.66 -10.53
CA GLU A 838 -6.32 11.68 -11.12
C GLU A 838 -5.17 11.23 -10.21
N ARG A 839 -4.55 12.15 -9.46
CA ARG A 839 -3.49 11.79 -8.49
C ARG A 839 -3.95 10.75 -7.45
N TRP A 840 -5.19 10.84 -7.00
CA TRP A 840 -5.72 10.01 -5.93
C TRP A 840 -6.36 8.72 -6.46
N SER A 841 -6.98 8.78 -7.64
CA SER A 841 -7.76 7.68 -8.19
C SER A 841 -7.04 6.88 -9.28
N HIS A 842 -5.94 7.40 -9.86
CA HIS A 842 -5.32 6.83 -11.05
C HIS A 842 -3.79 6.80 -11.00
N TYR A 843 -3.18 7.11 -9.85
CA TYR A 843 -1.74 6.94 -9.65
C TYR A 843 -1.47 6.18 -8.36
N SER A 844 -0.46 5.32 -8.43
CA SER A 844 -0.02 4.47 -7.33
C SER A 844 1.51 4.35 -7.39
N ASN A 845 2.20 4.22 -6.26
CA ASN A 845 3.65 4.01 -6.30
C ASN A 845 3.99 2.59 -6.78
N ALA A 846 5.01 2.51 -7.62
CA ALA A 846 5.57 1.26 -8.11
C ALA A 846 7.08 1.37 -8.37
N ILE A 847 7.78 0.25 -8.24
CA ILE A 847 9.16 0.09 -8.71
C ILE A 847 9.13 -0.62 -10.07
N LEU A 848 9.23 0.16 -11.14
CA LEU A 848 8.93 -0.32 -12.49
C LEU A 848 9.88 -1.43 -12.97
N SER A 849 11.16 -1.34 -12.60
CA SER A 849 12.19 -2.32 -12.96
C SER A 849 11.95 -3.71 -12.37
N ASP A 850 11.27 -3.81 -11.23
CA ASP A 850 10.95 -5.10 -10.60
C ASP A 850 9.50 -5.54 -10.88
N GLN A 851 8.68 -4.64 -11.39
CA GLN A 851 7.28 -4.91 -11.73
C GLN A 851 7.13 -5.59 -13.09
N TYR A 852 7.98 -5.24 -14.06
CA TYR A 852 7.89 -5.72 -15.45
C TYR A 852 9.24 -6.20 -16.02
N ASP A 853 9.19 -7.12 -16.98
CA ASP A 853 10.34 -7.52 -17.82
C ASP A 853 10.51 -6.64 -19.06
N GLY A 854 9.44 -5.97 -19.47
CA GLY A 854 9.44 -5.06 -20.60
C GLY A 854 8.44 -3.93 -20.39
N TYR A 855 8.71 -2.77 -20.97
CA TYR A 855 7.80 -1.64 -20.92
C TYR A 855 7.66 -0.97 -22.28
N VAL A 856 6.42 -0.89 -22.77
CA VAL A 856 6.08 -0.29 -24.06
C VAL A 856 5.55 1.12 -23.84
N TRP A 857 6.21 2.10 -24.45
CA TRP A 857 5.85 3.51 -24.32
C TRP A 857 5.22 4.06 -25.59
N PHE A 858 4.16 4.87 -25.41
CA PHE A 858 3.57 5.73 -26.43
C PHE A 858 3.45 7.14 -25.87
N ASP A 859 4.15 8.13 -26.43
CA ASP A 859 4.13 9.49 -25.88
C ASP A 859 2.73 10.14 -25.98
N ARG A 860 2.01 9.82 -27.06
CA ARG A 860 0.63 10.25 -27.29
C ARG A 860 -0.25 9.13 -27.79
N THR A 861 -1.48 9.07 -27.28
CA THR A 861 -2.45 8.02 -27.61
C THR A 861 -3.85 8.56 -27.95
N GLN A 862 -4.70 7.71 -28.51
CA GLN A 862 -6.07 8.01 -28.91
C GLN A 862 -7.08 7.02 -28.31
N ALA A 863 -8.31 7.49 -28.10
CA ALA A 863 -9.41 6.68 -27.62
C ALA A 863 -9.80 5.59 -28.64
N VAL A 864 -10.16 4.41 -28.15
CA VAL A 864 -10.73 3.33 -28.99
C VAL A 864 -12.00 3.79 -29.70
N VAL A 865 -12.29 3.20 -30.86
CA VAL A 865 -13.55 3.42 -31.57
C VAL A 865 -14.54 2.30 -31.22
N PRO A 866 -15.60 2.57 -30.42
CA PRO A 866 -16.55 1.55 -30.00
C PRO A 866 -17.42 1.05 -31.16
N ILE A 867 -17.89 -0.19 -31.08
CA ILE A 867 -18.91 -0.73 -32.00
C ILE A 867 -20.30 -0.58 -31.35
N PRO A 868 -21.22 0.22 -31.93
CA PRO A 868 -22.48 0.59 -31.29
C PRO A 868 -23.32 -0.60 -30.82
N ILE A 869 -23.96 -0.45 -29.66
CA ILE A 869 -25.05 -1.30 -29.17
C ILE A 869 -26.00 -0.46 -28.30
N ARG A 870 -27.29 -0.85 -28.21
CA ARG A 870 -28.18 -0.30 -27.18
C ARG A 870 -27.80 -0.92 -25.83
N PRO A 871 -27.43 -0.13 -24.80
CA PRO A 871 -27.24 -0.66 -23.46
C PRO A 871 -28.51 -1.37 -23.01
N VAL A 872 -28.37 -2.54 -22.38
CA VAL A 872 -29.49 -3.20 -21.71
C VAL A 872 -29.54 -2.67 -20.28
N PRO A 873 -30.61 -1.98 -19.85
CA PRO A 873 -30.73 -1.54 -18.46
C PRO A 873 -30.94 -2.75 -17.52
N GLY A 874 -30.19 -2.82 -16.42
CA GLY A 874 -30.56 -3.64 -15.26
C GLY A 874 -29.82 -4.98 -15.04
N GLU A 875 -28.54 -5.09 -15.39
CA GLU A 875 -27.67 -6.16 -14.88
C GLU A 875 -26.52 -5.52 -14.07
N ASP A 876 -26.81 -5.10 -12.83
CA ASP A 876 -25.90 -4.34 -11.97
C ASP A 876 -24.83 -5.25 -11.31
N GLU A 877 -23.89 -5.76 -12.11
CA GLU A 877 -22.67 -6.45 -11.64
C GLU A 877 -21.43 -5.54 -11.67
N THR A 878 -21.62 -4.22 -11.54
CA THR A 878 -20.65 -3.22 -12.00
C THR A 878 -19.80 -2.60 -10.90
N TYR A 879 -19.64 -3.28 -9.77
CA TYR A 879 -18.61 -2.90 -8.78
C TYR A 879 -17.45 -3.92 -8.73
N PRO A 880 -16.62 -4.00 -9.78
CA PRO A 880 -15.24 -4.45 -9.64
C PRO A 880 -14.41 -3.30 -9.06
N PHE A 881 -14.00 -3.40 -7.79
CA PHE A 881 -12.96 -2.50 -7.27
C PHE A 881 -11.71 -2.73 -8.11
N GLY A 882 -11.09 -1.64 -8.58
CA GLY A 882 -9.92 -1.74 -9.45
C GLY A 882 -9.48 -0.47 -10.14
N LEU A 883 -9.55 0.66 -9.41
CA LEU A 883 -8.74 1.86 -9.60
C LEU A 883 -8.49 2.50 -8.24
#